data_AF-A0A3E1NER1-F1
#
_entry.id   AF-A0A3E1NER1-F1
#
_cell.length_a   1.000
_cell.length_b   1.000
_cell.length_c   1.000
_cell.angle_alpha   90.00
_cell.angle_beta   90.00
_cell.angle_gamma   90.00
#
_symmetry.space_group_name_H-M   'P 1'
#
loop_
_entity.id
_entity.type
_entity.pdbx_description
1 polymer ?
#
loop_
_entity_poly.entity_id
_entity_poly.type
_entity_poly.pdbx_seq_one_letter_code
_entity_poly.pdbx_strand_id
1 'polypeptide(L)'
;MPAAVILCESTIPIHARAAGKAFFSLTSTPGLLLILYVATGVLLGLVVYMYIKTKQVRSMQRERSSKRSSGYITEHADEYISSLDTNQIDSYLKEKETHAGNGKPVNKFSVPVIALMLLAGMCAALPALAQEAGPKKAFPFGESGIIITLILIIIPIAGGACIMIVKLLNILRKYRRQQEAEDASDFADYLSQNGAVEEALERRKTALQYKLNNSELAGQTPAEDSKGIIKNIVSHGALPVVAQKKSGLNRPSVDPALARLVLWYIGCAAFWLLFGTTVGEYVGIKFVAPDADHVSWLSFGRLRPVHTNAVFWGWASLGMLGLGHYIVPRVSNTSLASIKKGWYTLILINAAVVLGSLCLMAGINNAGGEYREYIWPVQLLFGIGLVIALTNFLQTVARRTTKEIYISNWYIIAAVIFALVISLVAYWPSWQNGLGETIIQGYYMHQGVGMWFMLFTLGIVYYFLPQQLNKPIYSYSLGILAFWAQILFYTLIGSHHFVFSSIPWWLQTTAIVGSMGMVIPVAAGTTNFIMTFKGAWHKLSSSYTLPFFVTGIIFYFTGSLQGTAEAFRSTNLMWHFTDFTVAHSHLTMYGIISFFLWAAMYAVIPRLTGKEAPQLTIGIHFWLSLLGLMFYTIPLMYGSTMKGLMWMEGKPFIDSVVFMAPYWLWRAIGGSLMWMGHLFFAYNIYKMLSVSVAKIKTSPVEQLNQSYTAAEIKL
;
A
#
# COMPACT_ATOMS: atom_id res chain seq x y z
N MET A 1 5.92 -35.68 -62.97
CA MET A 1 4.77 -35.85 -63.90
C MET A 1 4.48 -37.34 -64.02
N PRO A 2 3.23 -37.82 -64.16
CA PRO A 2 1.89 -37.33 -63.72
C PRO A 2 1.24 -38.36 -62.73
N ALA A 3 0.13 -38.11 -62.02
CA ALA A 3 -1.27 -38.24 -62.48
C ALA A 3 -2.24 -37.72 -61.37
N ALA A 4 -3.11 -36.74 -61.68
CA ALA A 4 -4.58 -36.87 -61.81
C ALA A 4 -5.29 -37.39 -60.54
N VAL A 5 -5.84 -36.54 -59.66
CA VAL A 5 -7.18 -35.89 -59.71
C VAL A 5 -8.31 -36.84 -60.10
N ILE A 6 -9.04 -37.33 -59.10
CA ILE A 6 -10.49 -37.59 -59.16
C ILE A 6 -11.11 -37.01 -57.88
N LEU A 7 -12.05 -36.09 -58.10
CA LEU A 7 -12.93 -35.47 -57.11
C LEU A 7 -13.92 -36.50 -56.55
N CYS A 8 -14.07 -36.52 -55.23
CA CYS A 8 -15.32 -36.93 -54.59
C CYS A 8 -15.65 -35.90 -53.51
N GLU A 9 -16.56 -34.98 -53.85
CA GLU A 9 -17.27 -34.14 -52.90
C GLU A 9 -18.13 -35.04 -52.00
N SER A 10 -17.74 -35.15 -50.73
CA SER A 10 -18.67 -35.50 -49.67
C SER A 10 -18.74 -34.32 -48.71
N THR A 11 -19.75 -33.47 -48.92
CA THR A 11 -20.20 -32.45 -47.98
C THR A 11 -20.62 -33.14 -46.68
N ILE A 12 -19.70 -33.23 -45.71
CA ILE A 12 -20.05 -33.52 -44.32
C ILE A 12 -20.50 -32.18 -43.72
N PRO A 13 -21.77 -32.03 -43.31
CA PRO A 13 -22.16 -30.88 -42.52
C PRO A 13 -21.47 -31.02 -41.16
N ILE A 14 -20.39 -30.28 -40.96
CA ILE A 14 -19.90 -30.00 -39.61
C ILE A 14 -20.92 -29.05 -39.01
N HIS A 15 -22.01 -29.61 -38.47
CA HIS A 15 -22.77 -28.94 -37.44
C HIS A 15 -21.78 -28.70 -36.30
N ALA A 16 -21.33 -27.44 -36.20
CA ALA A 16 -20.73 -26.93 -34.99
C ALA A 16 -21.76 -27.16 -33.87
N ARG A 17 -21.60 -28.25 -33.11
CA ARG A 17 -22.18 -28.38 -31.78
C ARG A 17 -21.77 -27.10 -31.07
N ALA A 18 -22.75 -26.25 -30.74
CA ALA A 18 -22.54 -25.15 -29.83
C ALA A 18 -21.92 -25.75 -28.58
N ALA A 19 -20.62 -25.49 -28.37
CA ALA A 19 -19.95 -25.88 -27.15
C ALA A 19 -20.78 -25.30 -26.02
N GLY A 20 -21.38 -26.16 -25.19
CA GLY A 20 -22.09 -25.72 -24.00
C GLY A 20 -21.14 -24.80 -23.24
N LYS A 21 -21.55 -23.54 -23.05
CA LYS A 21 -20.75 -22.57 -22.29
C LYS A 21 -20.44 -23.22 -20.95
N ALA A 22 -19.15 -23.40 -20.65
CA ALA A 22 -18.72 -23.93 -19.36
C ALA A 22 -19.44 -23.16 -18.25
N PHE A 23 -20.05 -23.87 -17.30
CA PHE A 23 -20.78 -23.29 -16.17
C PHE A 23 -19.91 -22.29 -15.37
N PHE A 24 -18.59 -22.47 -15.44
CA PHE A 24 -17.59 -21.56 -14.87
C PHE A 24 -16.65 -21.04 -15.97
N SER A 25 -16.91 -19.83 -16.46
CA SER A 25 -15.98 -19.08 -17.32
C SER A 25 -16.00 -17.59 -16.97
N LEU A 26 -14.83 -16.93 -16.99
CA LEU A 26 -14.68 -15.47 -16.83
C LEU A 26 -15.37 -14.67 -17.96
N THR A 27 -15.74 -15.34 -19.05
CA THR A 27 -16.50 -14.75 -20.18
C THR A 27 -17.99 -15.06 -20.13
N SER A 28 -18.45 -15.82 -19.12
CA SER A 28 -19.85 -16.20 -18.96
C SER A 28 -20.52 -15.37 -17.86
N THR A 29 -21.64 -14.73 -18.18
CA THR A 29 -22.46 -13.99 -17.21
C THR A 29 -22.81 -14.83 -15.97
N PRO A 30 -23.18 -16.13 -16.08
CA PRO A 30 -23.47 -16.96 -14.90
C PRO A 30 -22.24 -17.19 -14.00
N GLY A 31 -21.06 -17.43 -14.59
CA GLY A 31 -19.81 -17.61 -13.82
C GLY A 31 -19.39 -16.32 -13.11
N LEU A 32 -19.52 -15.17 -13.77
CA LEU A 32 -19.27 -13.85 -13.17
C LEU A 32 -20.26 -13.55 -12.03
N LEU A 33 -21.55 -13.88 -12.19
CA LEU A 33 -22.56 -13.71 -11.14
C LEU A 33 -22.26 -14.57 -9.90
N LEU A 34 -21.81 -15.82 -10.10
CA LEU A 34 -21.39 -16.69 -8.99
C LEU A 34 -20.24 -16.06 -8.19
N ILE A 35 -19.21 -15.56 -8.88
CA ILE A 35 -18.06 -14.89 -8.25
C ILE A 35 -18.54 -13.64 -7.48
N LEU A 36 -19.45 -12.86 -8.08
CA LEU A 36 -20.03 -11.69 -7.44
C LEU A 36 -20.80 -12.05 -6.16
N TYR A 37 -21.62 -13.10 -6.18
CA TYR A 37 -22.37 -13.55 -5.00
C TYR A 37 -21.43 -14.02 -3.88
N VAL A 38 -20.40 -14.80 -4.23
CA VAL A 38 -19.38 -15.25 -3.26
C VAL A 38 -18.66 -14.04 -2.65
N ALA A 39 -18.21 -13.10 -3.48
CA ALA A 39 -17.49 -11.91 -3.02
C ALA A 39 -18.38 -11.02 -2.12
N THR A 40 -19.65 -10.85 -2.49
CA THR A 40 -20.62 -10.09 -1.69
C THR A 40 -20.92 -10.78 -0.36
N GLY A 41 -21.07 -12.12 -0.35
CA GLY A 41 -21.26 -12.91 0.86
C GLY A 41 -20.08 -12.80 1.83
N VAL A 42 -18.85 -12.86 1.31
CA VAL A 42 -17.63 -12.63 2.11
C VAL A 42 -17.62 -11.23 2.72
N LEU A 43 -17.92 -10.20 1.91
CA LEU A 43 -17.95 -8.81 2.39
C LEU A 43 -19.00 -8.62 3.49
N LEU A 44 -20.22 -9.14 3.30
CA LEU A 44 -21.28 -9.09 4.31
C LEU A 44 -20.85 -9.80 5.60
N GLY A 45 -20.21 -10.97 5.49
CA GLY A 45 -19.65 -11.69 6.63
C GLY A 45 -18.61 -10.87 7.40
N LEU A 46 -17.71 -10.18 6.70
CA LEU A 46 -16.70 -9.29 7.32
C LEU A 46 -17.36 -8.10 8.02
N VAL A 47 -18.37 -7.48 7.42
CA VAL A 47 -19.11 -6.36 8.02
C VAL A 47 -19.87 -6.79 9.28
N VAL A 48 -20.57 -7.93 9.22
CA VAL A 48 -21.27 -8.50 10.38
C VAL A 48 -20.27 -8.84 11.49
N TYR A 49 -19.13 -9.44 11.15
CA TYR A 49 -18.06 -9.73 12.11
C TYR A 49 -17.52 -8.45 12.77
N MET A 50 -17.26 -7.39 11.98
CA MET A 50 -16.86 -6.08 12.50
C MET A 50 -17.91 -5.48 13.43
N TYR A 51 -19.19 -5.55 13.06
CA TYR A 51 -20.28 -5.05 13.87
C TYR A 51 -20.36 -5.78 15.22
N ILE A 52 -20.30 -7.12 15.21
CA ILE A 52 -20.29 -7.95 16.43
C ILE A 52 -19.10 -7.57 17.32
N LYS A 53 -17.90 -7.46 16.76
CA LYS A 53 -16.69 -7.10 17.52
C LYS A 53 -16.72 -5.68 18.06
N THR A 54 -17.29 -4.73 17.31
CA THR A 54 -17.47 -3.35 17.78
C THR A 54 -18.51 -3.27 18.89
N LYS A 55 -19.60 -4.04 18.79
CA LYS A 55 -20.59 -4.20 19.86
C LYS A 55 -19.94 -4.81 21.11
N GLN A 56 -19.06 -5.79 20.94
CA GLN A 56 -18.27 -6.38 22.04
C GLN A 56 -17.37 -5.34 22.72
N VAL A 57 -16.72 -4.43 21.98
CA VAL A 57 -15.96 -3.31 22.58
C VAL A 57 -16.88 -2.43 23.44
N ARG A 58 -18.04 -2.04 22.90
CA ARG A 58 -18.99 -1.17 23.61
C ARG A 58 -19.61 -1.85 24.83
N SER A 59 -19.92 -3.15 24.75
CA SER A 59 -20.44 -3.89 25.90
C SER A 59 -19.38 -4.01 27.00
N MET A 60 -18.12 -4.30 26.66
CA MET A 60 -17.03 -4.33 27.63
C MET A 60 -16.78 -2.96 28.28
N GLN A 61 -17.00 -1.84 27.56
CA GLN A 61 -16.96 -0.50 28.15
C GLN A 61 -18.09 -0.24 29.14
N ARG A 62 -19.32 -0.68 28.81
CA ARG A 62 -20.48 -0.55 29.71
C ARG A 62 -20.36 -1.44 30.94
N GLU A 63 -19.91 -2.68 30.76
CA GLU A 63 -19.65 -3.63 31.84
C GLU A 63 -18.58 -3.09 32.79
N ARG A 64 -17.51 -2.46 32.26
CA ARG A 64 -16.49 -1.77 33.07
C ARG A 64 -17.08 -0.65 33.94
N SER A 65 -17.95 0.20 33.39
CA SER A 65 -18.60 1.26 34.19
C SER A 65 -19.52 0.70 35.26
N SER A 66 -20.19 -0.44 34.99
CA SER A 66 -21.08 -1.11 35.94
C SER A 66 -20.33 -1.83 37.04
N LYS A 67 -19.27 -2.58 36.72
CA LYS A 67 -18.44 -3.31 37.70
C LYS A 67 -17.82 -2.36 38.72
N ARG A 68 -17.38 -1.17 38.26
CA ARG A 68 -16.81 -0.13 39.12
C ARG A 68 -17.81 0.51 40.08
N SER A 69 -19.11 0.56 39.74
CA SER A 69 -20.12 1.14 40.65
C SER A 69 -20.75 0.11 41.59
N SER A 70 -20.54 -1.19 41.36
CA SER A 70 -21.24 -2.29 42.03
C SER A 70 -20.41 -2.99 43.12
N GLY A 71 -19.14 -2.60 43.34
CA GLY A 71 -18.26 -3.34 44.26
C GLY A 71 -17.96 -4.78 43.80
N TYR A 72 -17.99 -5.05 42.48
CA TYR A 72 -17.90 -6.39 41.88
C TYR A 72 -16.76 -7.28 42.41
N ILE A 73 -15.60 -6.70 42.72
CA ILE A 73 -14.44 -7.42 43.28
C ILE A 73 -14.75 -8.01 44.66
N THR A 74 -15.57 -7.34 45.48
CA THR A 74 -15.98 -7.86 46.79
C THR A 74 -16.89 -9.09 46.67
N GLU A 75 -17.72 -9.15 45.62
CA GLU A 75 -18.63 -10.28 45.37
C GLU A 75 -17.95 -11.50 44.73
N HIS A 76 -16.84 -11.31 44.01
CA HIS A 76 -16.13 -12.38 43.28
C HIS A 76 -14.73 -12.68 43.84
N ALA A 77 -14.44 -12.22 45.05
CA ALA A 77 -13.12 -12.35 45.68
C ALA A 77 -12.61 -13.80 45.73
N ASP A 78 -13.49 -14.76 46.04
CA ASP A 78 -13.15 -16.19 46.13
C ASP A 78 -12.71 -16.78 44.78
N GLU A 79 -13.30 -16.34 43.67
CA GLU A 79 -12.89 -16.76 42.32
C GLU A 79 -11.48 -16.24 42.00
N TYR A 80 -11.20 -14.98 42.32
CA TYR A 80 -9.88 -14.39 42.13
C TYR A 80 -8.82 -15.06 43.01
N ILE A 81 -9.11 -15.33 44.29
CA ILE A 81 -8.23 -16.08 45.20
C ILE A 81 -7.91 -17.47 44.63
N SER A 82 -8.91 -18.16 44.06
CA SER A 82 -8.71 -19.47 43.43
C SER A 82 -7.82 -19.41 42.18
N SER A 83 -7.71 -18.26 41.52
CA SER A 83 -6.92 -18.08 40.29
C SER A 83 -5.43 -17.76 40.53
N LEU A 84 -5.05 -17.41 41.76
CA LEU A 84 -3.68 -17.05 42.12
C LEU A 84 -2.74 -18.27 42.10
N ASP A 85 -1.50 -18.06 41.68
CA ASP A 85 -0.42 -19.06 41.75
C ASP A 85 0.44 -18.94 43.02
N THR A 86 1.25 -19.96 43.31
CA THR A 86 2.06 -20.02 44.53
C THR A 86 3.05 -18.86 44.66
N ASN A 87 3.63 -18.39 43.55
CA ASN A 87 4.60 -17.29 43.57
C ASN A 87 3.93 -15.93 43.85
N GLN A 88 2.71 -15.74 43.34
CA GLN A 88 1.89 -14.56 43.59
C GLN A 88 1.42 -14.50 45.05
N ILE A 89 1.01 -15.64 45.61
CA ILE A 89 0.62 -15.76 47.03
C ILE A 89 1.82 -15.52 47.94
N ASP A 90 2.98 -16.12 47.63
CA ASP A 90 4.21 -15.93 48.42
C ASP A 90 4.73 -14.50 48.35
N SER A 91 4.63 -13.83 47.19
CA SER A 91 5.02 -12.42 47.06
C SER A 91 4.13 -11.50 47.90
N TYR A 92 2.81 -11.74 47.90
CA TYR A 92 1.86 -10.99 48.72
C TYR A 92 2.11 -11.16 50.23
N LEU A 93 2.28 -12.41 50.69
CA LEU A 93 2.56 -12.70 52.11
C LEU A 93 3.89 -12.09 52.57
N LYS A 94 4.90 -12.07 51.68
CA LYS A 94 6.24 -11.54 51.97
C LYS A 94 6.33 -10.02 51.93
N GLU A 95 5.54 -9.36 51.09
CA GLU A 95 5.48 -7.89 50.97
C GLU A 95 4.69 -7.24 52.13
N LYS A 96 3.69 -7.94 52.69
CA LYS A 96 2.97 -7.53 53.92
C LYS A 96 3.87 -7.54 55.17
N GLU A 97 4.87 -8.43 55.23
CA GLU A 97 5.87 -8.43 56.31
C GLU A 97 6.82 -7.21 56.24
N THR A 98 6.93 -6.53 55.10
CA THR A 98 7.92 -5.45 54.90
C THR A 98 7.35 -4.03 54.78
N HIS A 99 6.05 -3.84 54.57
CA HIS A 99 5.49 -2.48 54.37
C HIS A 99 4.14 -2.24 55.07
N ALA A 100 4.20 -1.99 56.38
CA ALA A 100 3.20 -1.17 57.06
C ALA A 100 3.61 0.32 56.96
N GLY A 101 3.19 1.04 55.92
CA GLY A 101 3.36 2.50 55.88
C GLY A 101 3.21 3.20 54.52
N ASN A 102 2.07 3.88 54.37
CA ASN A 102 1.82 5.10 53.57
C ASN A 102 2.01 5.09 52.03
N GLY A 103 0.88 5.22 51.32
CA GLY A 103 0.82 5.70 49.94
C GLY A 103 -0.39 6.60 49.69
N LYS A 104 -0.14 7.91 49.48
CA LYS A 104 -1.14 8.93 49.13
C LYS A 104 -1.65 8.76 47.69
N PRO A 105 -2.90 9.18 47.36
CA PRO A 105 -3.44 9.06 46.01
C PRO A 105 -2.82 10.09 45.05
N VAL A 106 -2.46 9.63 43.85
CA VAL A 106 -1.99 10.48 42.75
C VAL A 106 -3.16 10.84 41.84
N ASN A 107 -3.44 12.14 41.74
CA ASN A 107 -4.38 12.72 40.78
C ASN A 107 -4.01 12.34 39.33
N LYS A 108 -4.98 11.82 38.57
CA LYS A 108 -4.87 11.70 37.11
C LYS A 108 -5.90 12.56 36.40
N PHE A 109 -5.35 13.51 35.64
CA PHE A 109 -5.97 14.37 34.66
C PHE A 109 -6.94 13.63 33.74
N SER A 110 -8.12 14.23 33.57
CA SER A 110 -9.03 14.01 32.46
C SER A 110 -8.56 14.81 31.24
N VAL A 111 -8.56 14.19 30.07
CA VAL A 111 -8.63 14.89 28.78
C VAL A 111 -9.72 14.21 27.96
N PRO A 112 -10.79 14.91 27.55
CA PRO A 112 -11.73 14.40 26.58
C PRO A 112 -11.15 14.65 25.18
N VAL A 113 -11.23 13.65 24.29
CA VAL A 113 -11.13 13.90 22.85
C VAL A 113 -12.38 13.33 22.20
N ILE A 114 -13.30 14.25 21.93
CA ILE A 114 -14.34 14.14 20.92
C ILE A 114 -13.64 14.09 19.55
N ALA A 115 -14.07 13.16 18.69
CA ALA A 115 -14.40 13.38 17.27
C ALA A 115 -14.21 12.08 16.46
N LEU A 116 -15.31 11.41 16.12
CA LEU A 116 -15.83 11.39 14.75
C LEU A 116 -17.17 10.65 14.74
N MET A 117 -18.26 11.40 14.87
CA MET A 117 -19.47 11.08 14.15
C MET A 117 -19.32 11.70 12.75
N LEU A 118 -19.54 10.91 11.72
CA LEU A 118 -20.32 11.24 10.53
C LEU A 118 -20.10 10.16 9.47
N LEU A 119 -21.03 9.21 9.42
CA LEU A 119 -21.55 8.68 8.15
C LEU A 119 -22.83 7.91 8.48
N ALA A 120 -23.87 8.68 8.80
CA ALA A 120 -25.25 8.26 8.65
C ALA A 120 -25.79 9.05 7.45
N GLY A 121 -26.16 8.33 6.40
CA GLY A 121 -26.68 8.91 5.18
C GLY A 121 -26.86 7.82 4.13
N MET A 122 -28.09 7.30 4.08
CA MET A 122 -28.67 6.42 3.06
C MET A 122 -28.69 4.92 3.36
N CYS A 123 -29.56 4.56 4.30
CA CYS A 123 -30.36 3.33 4.24
C CYS A 123 -31.64 3.57 5.04
N ALA A 124 -32.67 4.14 4.40
CA ALA A 124 -34.05 4.06 4.87
C ALA A 124 -34.99 4.52 3.76
N ALA A 125 -35.61 3.55 3.07
CA ALA A 125 -37.04 3.53 2.74
C ALA A 125 -37.32 2.27 1.90
N LEU A 126 -37.64 1.18 2.58
CA LEU A 126 -38.55 0.17 2.03
C LEU A 126 -39.96 0.58 2.47
N PRO A 127 -40.89 0.70 1.52
CA PRO A 127 -42.22 0.19 1.75
C PRO A 127 -42.50 -0.95 0.78
N ALA A 128 -42.98 -2.05 1.33
CA ALA A 128 -43.68 -3.08 0.59
C ALA A 128 -45.03 -2.53 0.10
N LEU A 129 -45.38 -2.75 -1.17
CA LEU A 129 -46.70 -3.20 -1.64
C LEU A 129 -46.73 -3.41 -3.16
N ALA A 130 -47.30 -4.57 -3.52
CA ALA A 130 -48.20 -4.87 -4.64
C ALA A 130 -47.79 -4.61 -6.11
N GLN A 131 -47.79 -5.73 -6.84
CA GLN A 131 -48.19 -5.94 -8.23
C GLN A 131 -48.74 -4.74 -9.02
N GLU A 132 -48.09 -4.46 -10.16
CA GLU A 132 -48.78 -4.29 -11.44
C GLU A 132 -47.86 -4.69 -12.61
N ALA A 133 -48.43 -5.34 -13.61
CA ALA A 133 -47.74 -5.92 -14.75
C ALA A 133 -47.50 -4.88 -15.85
N GLY A 134 -46.24 -4.62 -16.19
CA GLY A 134 -45.80 -3.74 -17.29
C GLY A 134 -44.33 -3.99 -17.64
N PRO A 135 -43.88 -3.69 -18.87
CA PRO A 135 -42.87 -4.49 -19.58
C PRO A 135 -41.47 -4.38 -18.96
N LYS A 136 -40.79 -5.53 -18.89
CA LYS A 136 -39.46 -5.72 -18.30
C LYS A 136 -38.44 -4.68 -18.77
N LYS A 137 -38.19 -3.65 -17.97
CA LYS A 137 -36.86 -3.05 -17.86
C LYS A 137 -36.07 -3.92 -16.89
N ALA A 138 -35.33 -4.89 -17.43
CA ALA A 138 -34.41 -5.67 -16.62
C ALA A 138 -33.37 -4.72 -15.99
N PHE A 139 -33.22 -4.76 -14.67
CA PHE A 139 -32.08 -4.15 -13.98
C PHE A 139 -30.77 -4.69 -14.60
N PRO A 140 -29.72 -3.87 -14.76
CA PRO A 140 -28.59 -4.14 -15.66
C PRO A 140 -27.54 -5.15 -15.11
N PHE A 141 -27.93 -6.12 -14.29
CA PHE A 141 -27.03 -7.16 -13.78
C PHE A 141 -26.60 -8.20 -14.84
N GLY A 142 -27.10 -8.12 -16.08
CA GLY A 142 -26.74 -9.02 -17.17
C GLY A 142 -25.47 -8.66 -17.94
N GLU A 143 -24.99 -7.41 -17.81
CA GLU A 143 -23.82 -6.93 -18.56
C GLU A 143 -22.51 -7.36 -17.90
N SER A 144 -21.63 -8.01 -18.69
CA SER A 144 -20.37 -8.55 -18.17
C SER A 144 -19.46 -7.46 -17.59
N GLY A 145 -19.46 -6.26 -18.19
CA GLY A 145 -18.70 -5.11 -17.67
C GLY A 145 -19.17 -4.68 -16.27
N ILE A 146 -20.48 -4.64 -16.02
CA ILE A 146 -21.02 -4.31 -14.69
C ILE A 146 -20.59 -5.35 -13.65
N ILE A 147 -20.70 -6.63 -13.98
CA ILE A 147 -20.33 -7.68 -13.03
C ILE A 147 -18.82 -7.66 -12.73
N ILE A 148 -17.97 -7.47 -13.76
CA ILE A 148 -16.53 -7.32 -13.59
C ILE A 148 -16.21 -6.11 -12.70
N THR A 149 -16.86 -4.97 -12.93
CA THR A 149 -16.70 -3.75 -12.11
C THR A 149 -17.02 -4.03 -10.65
N LEU A 150 -18.13 -4.70 -10.37
CA LEU A 150 -18.52 -5.02 -9.00
C LEU A 150 -17.53 -5.98 -8.32
N ILE A 151 -17.04 -7.01 -9.01
CA ILE A 151 -16.02 -7.93 -8.48
C ILE A 151 -14.74 -7.16 -8.14
N LEU A 152 -14.26 -6.31 -9.05
CA LEU A 152 -13.03 -5.55 -8.87
C LEU A 152 -13.14 -4.49 -7.78
N ILE A 153 -14.35 -3.96 -7.52
CA ILE A 153 -14.63 -3.06 -6.39
C ILE A 153 -14.66 -3.82 -5.06
N ILE A 154 -15.25 -5.01 -5.01
CA ILE A 154 -15.41 -5.76 -3.76
C ILE A 154 -14.05 -6.21 -3.19
N ILE A 155 -13.10 -6.59 -4.04
CA ILE A 155 -11.80 -7.13 -3.57
C ILE A 155 -11.02 -6.10 -2.71
N PRO A 156 -10.80 -4.85 -3.15
CA PRO A 156 -10.14 -3.84 -2.31
C PRO A 156 -10.94 -3.46 -1.06
N ILE A 157 -12.27 -3.41 -1.15
CA ILE A 157 -13.13 -3.13 0.02
C ILE A 157 -12.97 -4.25 1.05
N ALA A 158 -13.06 -5.51 0.64
CA ALA A 158 -12.87 -6.66 1.52
C ALA A 158 -11.45 -6.67 2.11
N GLY A 159 -10.44 -6.32 1.31
CA GLY A 159 -9.07 -6.14 1.76
C GLY A 159 -8.92 -5.07 2.86
N GLY A 160 -9.50 -3.90 2.63
CA GLY A 160 -9.55 -2.81 3.62
C GLY A 160 -10.28 -3.21 4.90
N ALA A 161 -11.42 -3.89 4.77
CA ALA A 161 -12.19 -4.42 5.89
C ALA A 161 -11.39 -5.45 6.71
N CYS A 162 -10.68 -6.37 6.05
CA CYS A 162 -9.78 -7.33 6.69
C CYS A 162 -8.68 -6.62 7.51
N ILE A 163 -8.03 -5.60 6.94
CA ILE A 163 -7.01 -4.80 7.65
C ILE A 163 -7.64 -4.11 8.87
N MET A 164 -8.86 -3.57 8.73
CA MET A 164 -9.59 -2.92 9.81
C MET A 164 -9.95 -3.91 10.94
N ILE A 165 -10.40 -5.12 10.60
CA ILE A 165 -10.68 -6.20 11.56
C ILE A 165 -9.42 -6.53 12.35
N VAL A 166 -8.27 -6.72 11.69
CA VAL A 166 -7.00 -7.02 12.35
C VAL A 166 -6.64 -5.92 13.37
N LYS A 167 -6.84 -4.63 13.01
CA LYS A 167 -6.63 -3.52 13.94
C LYS A 167 -7.64 -3.52 15.09
N LEU A 168 -8.92 -3.77 14.82
CA LEU A 168 -9.98 -3.85 15.84
C LEU A 168 -9.71 -4.95 16.86
N LEU A 169 -9.30 -6.13 16.40
CA LEU A 169 -8.94 -7.26 17.27
C LEU A 169 -7.75 -6.94 18.17
N ASN A 170 -6.78 -6.17 17.68
CA ASN A 170 -5.67 -5.69 18.50
C ASN A 170 -6.12 -4.69 19.57
N ILE A 171 -7.00 -3.76 19.23
CA ILE A 171 -7.58 -2.81 20.19
C ILE A 171 -8.33 -3.56 21.28
N LEU A 172 -9.12 -4.57 20.91
CA LEU A 172 -9.81 -5.46 21.85
C LEU A 172 -8.85 -6.18 22.81
N ARG A 173 -7.77 -6.76 22.29
CA ARG A 173 -6.74 -7.42 23.12
C ARG A 173 -6.08 -6.44 24.08
N LYS A 174 -5.78 -5.21 23.62
CA LYS A 174 -5.20 -4.17 24.46
C LYS A 174 -6.16 -3.76 25.56
N TYR A 175 -7.44 -3.56 25.23
CA TYR A 175 -8.47 -3.19 26.18
C TYR A 175 -8.66 -4.27 27.24
N ARG A 176 -8.73 -5.55 26.84
CA ARG A 176 -8.83 -6.68 27.77
C ARG A 176 -7.63 -6.72 28.73
N ARG A 177 -6.41 -6.53 28.25
CA ARG A 177 -5.22 -6.48 29.11
C ARG A 177 -5.22 -5.30 30.07
N GLN A 178 -5.76 -4.15 29.66
CA GLN A 178 -5.91 -3.00 30.55
C GLN A 178 -6.94 -3.28 31.64
N GLN A 179 -8.04 -3.93 31.28
CA GLN A 179 -9.04 -4.38 32.23
C GLN A 179 -8.47 -5.40 33.21
N GLU A 180 -7.76 -6.43 32.73
CA GLU A 180 -7.07 -7.41 33.58
C GLU A 180 -6.07 -6.74 34.55
N ALA A 181 -5.35 -5.70 34.10
CA ALA A 181 -4.42 -4.96 34.95
C ALA A 181 -5.11 -4.05 35.98
N GLU A 182 -6.25 -3.46 35.64
CA GLU A 182 -7.07 -2.67 36.57
C GLU A 182 -7.77 -3.59 37.59
N ASP A 183 -8.39 -4.68 37.14
CA ASP A 183 -9.01 -5.70 38.00
C ASP A 183 -7.98 -6.28 38.99
N ALA A 184 -6.73 -6.50 38.55
CA ALA A 184 -5.63 -6.91 39.42
C ALA A 184 -5.24 -5.83 40.46
N SER A 185 -5.33 -4.55 40.10
CA SER A 185 -5.09 -3.43 41.03
C SER A 185 -6.21 -3.31 42.07
N ASP A 186 -7.46 -3.38 41.64
CA ASP A 186 -8.63 -3.31 42.52
C ASP A 186 -8.69 -4.53 43.46
N PHE A 187 -8.27 -5.70 42.99
CA PHE A 187 -8.13 -6.91 43.80
C PHE A 187 -6.97 -6.80 44.81
N ALA A 188 -5.84 -6.18 44.44
CA ALA A 188 -4.76 -5.89 45.39
C ALA A 188 -5.22 -4.92 46.50
N ASP A 189 -6.01 -3.90 46.15
CA ASP A 189 -6.61 -2.98 47.13
C ASP A 189 -7.59 -3.72 48.06
N TYR A 190 -8.41 -4.63 47.52
CA TYR A 190 -9.31 -5.49 48.31
C TYR A 190 -8.55 -6.37 49.31
N LEU A 191 -7.47 -7.02 48.87
CA LEU A 191 -6.61 -7.84 49.73
C LEU A 191 -5.97 -7.01 50.86
N SER A 192 -5.57 -5.76 50.58
CA SER A 192 -5.00 -4.87 51.60
C SER A 192 -6.00 -4.42 52.67
N GLN A 193 -7.29 -4.39 52.34
CA GLN A 193 -8.36 -3.90 53.22
C GLN A 193 -9.07 -5.02 54.00
N ASN A 194 -9.07 -6.25 53.49
CA ASN A 194 -9.76 -7.40 54.10
C ASN A 194 -8.77 -8.42 54.69
N GLY A 195 -8.51 -8.32 55.99
CA GLY A 195 -7.63 -9.23 56.74
C GLY A 195 -8.14 -10.68 56.89
N ALA A 196 -9.37 -10.99 56.47
CA ALA A 196 -9.96 -12.32 56.59
C ALA A 196 -9.67 -13.27 55.41
N VAL A 197 -8.84 -12.85 54.44
CA VAL A 197 -8.55 -13.59 53.20
C VAL A 197 -7.34 -14.53 53.32
N GLU A 198 -6.57 -14.39 54.40
CA GLU A 198 -5.31 -15.12 54.65
C GLU A 198 -5.52 -16.65 54.73
N GLU A 199 -6.57 -17.09 55.41
CA GLU A 199 -6.86 -18.52 55.58
C GLU A 199 -7.23 -19.19 54.23
N ALA A 200 -7.90 -18.46 53.34
CA ALA A 200 -8.24 -18.94 51.99
C ALA A 200 -7.00 -19.01 51.08
N LEU A 201 -6.09 -18.03 51.20
CA LEU A 201 -4.81 -18.00 50.48
C LEU A 201 -3.87 -19.13 50.93
N GLU A 202 -3.78 -19.41 52.22
CA GLU A 202 -2.98 -20.52 52.76
C GLU A 202 -3.54 -21.90 52.36
N ARG A 203 -4.87 -22.09 52.38
CA ARG A 203 -5.50 -23.32 51.88
C ARG A 203 -5.22 -23.52 50.39
N ARG A 204 -5.29 -22.45 49.58
CA ARG A 204 -4.98 -22.50 48.14
C ARG A 204 -3.51 -22.79 47.87
N LYS A 205 -2.60 -22.16 48.62
CA LYS A 205 -1.15 -22.43 48.59
C LYS A 205 -0.87 -23.91 48.86
N THR A 206 -1.50 -24.49 49.87
CA THR A 206 -1.36 -25.91 50.21
C THR A 206 -1.84 -26.83 49.09
N ALA A 207 -2.94 -26.48 48.40
CA ALA A 207 -3.45 -27.22 47.24
C ALA A 207 -2.56 -27.13 45.98
N LEU A 208 -1.84 -26.01 45.80
CA LEU A 208 -0.95 -25.76 44.66
C LEU A 208 0.47 -26.32 44.84
N GLN A 209 0.86 -26.69 46.06
CA GLN A 209 2.20 -27.22 46.40
C GLN A 209 2.45 -28.65 45.89
N TYR A 210 1.48 -29.33 45.29
CA TYR A 210 1.71 -30.61 44.63
C TYR A 210 2.15 -30.43 43.17
N LYS A 211 3.47 -30.49 42.90
CA LYS A 211 4.02 -30.78 41.56
C LYS A 211 5.51 -31.11 41.53
N LEU A 212 5.91 -31.91 40.53
CA LEU A 212 7.30 -32.24 40.16
C LEU A 212 8.06 -30.99 39.68
N ASN A 213 9.36 -30.95 39.97
CA ASN A 213 10.13 -29.71 40.09
C ASN A 213 10.58 -29.05 38.76
N ASN A 214 10.27 -29.63 37.59
CA ASN A 214 10.44 -29.07 36.23
C ASN A 214 11.74 -28.30 35.88
N SER A 215 12.81 -28.44 36.68
CA SER A 215 14.09 -27.77 36.51
C SER A 215 15.27 -28.73 36.35
N GLU A 216 15.00 -30.02 36.12
CA GLU A 216 16.02 -31.08 36.06
C GLU A 216 17.00 -30.94 34.87
N LEU A 217 16.67 -30.10 33.88
CA LEU A 217 17.46 -29.89 32.65
C LEU A 217 17.85 -28.43 32.36
N ALA A 218 17.60 -27.49 33.28
CA ALA A 218 17.93 -26.07 33.09
C ALA A 218 18.94 -25.57 34.13
N GLY A 219 20.06 -25.01 33.68
CA GLY A 219 21.08 -24.41 34.55
C GLY A 219 20.61 -23.10 35.20
N GLN A 220 21.10 -22.81 36.40
CA GLN A 220 20.77 -21.61 37.19
C GLN A 220 21.57 -20.35 36.80
N THR A 221 22.34 -20.39 35.71
CA THR A 221 23.14 -19.25 35.28
C THR A 221 22.29 -18.18 34.61
N PRO A 222 22.43 -16.89 35.00
CA PRO A 222 21.80 -15.79 34.28
C PRO A 222 22.23 -15.82 32.82
N ALA A 223 21.30 -15.57 31.90
CA ALA A 223 21.66 -15.43 30.49
C ALA A 223 22.61 -14.22 30.35
N GLU A 224 23.79 -14.43 29.79
CA GLU A 224 24.78 -13.40 29.49
C GLU A 224 25.10 -13.46 27.99
N ASP A 225 25.14 -12.29 27.34
CA ASP A 225 25.43 -12.17 25.91
C ASP A 225 26.71 -11.35 25.70
N SER A 226 27.84 -12.01 25.91
CA SER A 226 29.18 -11.44 25.70
C SER A 226 29.48 -11.06 24.23
N LYS A 227 28.66 -11.55 23.28
CA LYS A 227 28.84 -11.31 21.83
C LYS A 227 27.89 -10.24 21.26
N GLY A 228 26.98 -9.69 22.06
CA GLY A 228 26.04 -8.65 21.64
C GLY A 228 24.94 -9.11 20.65
N ILE A 229 24.66 -10.41 20.60
CA ILE A 229 23.66 -11.07 19.74
C ILE A 229 22.23 -10.94 20.31
N ILE A 230 22.09 -10.97 21.63
CA ILE A 230 20.87 -10.91 22.43
C ILE A 230 20.82 -9.55 23.18
N LYS A 231 20.47 -8.48 22.47
CA LYS A 231 20.40 -7.12 23.05
C LYS A 231 19.24 -6.85 24.03
N ASN A 232 18.49 -7.88 24.43
CA ASN A 232 17.32 -7.74 25.30
C ASN A 232 17.25 -8.89 26.31
N ILE A 233 18.29 -9.06 27.12
CA ILE A 233 18.19 -9.84 28.34
C ILE A 233 17.46 -8.94 29.34
N VAL A 234 16.15 -9.15 29.45
CA VAL A 234 15.29 -8.40 30.38
C VAL A 234 15.56 -8.97 31.76
N SER A 235 16.49 -8.36 32.52
CA SER A 235 16.84 -8.78 33.88
C SER A 235 15.81 -8.38 34.94
N HIS A 236 14.88 -7.49 34.59
CA HIS A 236 13.77 -7.07 35.46
C HIS A 236 12.46 -7.01 34.66
N GLY A 237 11.38 -7.55 35.25
CA GLY A 237 10.03 -7.49 34.69
C GLY A 237 9.62 -6.06 34.40
N ALA A 238 9.72 -5.65 33.13
CA ALA A 238 9.32 -4.32 32.71
C ALA A 238 7.81 -4.13 32.86
N LEU A 239 7.40 -3.01 33.45
CA LEU A 239 6.00 -2.65 33.70
C LEU A 239 5.12 -2.79 32.43
N PRO A 240 3.96 -3.48 32.51
CA PRO A 240 3.21 -3.98 31.36
C PRO A 240 2.26 -2.95 30.72
N VAL A 241 2.50 -1.64 30.89
CA VAL A 241 1.53 -0.60 30.47
C VAL A 241 1.65 -0.24 28.99
N VAL A 242 2.80 -0.51 28.36
CA VAL A 242 3.01 -0.29 26.92
C VAL A 242 3.78 -1.47 26.35
N ALA A 243 3.28 -2.06 25.26
CA ALA A 243 4.09 -2.95 24.44
C ALA A 243 5.27 -2.14 23.90
N GLN A 244 6.42 -2.20 24.56
CA GLN A 244 7.63 -1.57 24.05
C GLN A 244 7.99 -2.26 22.73
N LYS A 245 7.94 -1.50 21.64
CA LYS A 245 8.48 -1.96 20.36
C LYS A 245 9.96 -2.22 20.58
N LYS A 246 10.42 -3.46 20.39
CA LYS A 246 11.85 -3.78 20.35
C LYS A 246 12.50 -2.84 19.34
N SER A 247 13.45 -2.01 19.78
CA SER A 247 14.26 -1.22 18.86
C SER A 247 14.92 -2.20 17.87
N GLY A 248 14.97 -1.81 16.60
CA GLY A 248 15.69 -2.62 15.62
C GLY A 248 17.13 -2.82 16.07
N LEU A 249 17.69 -4.00 15.83
CA LEU A 249 19.12 -4.27 16.04
C LEU A 249 19.96 -3.10 15.48
N ASN A 250 21.03 -2.67 16.15
CA ASN A 250 22.01 -1.77 15.54
C ASN A 250 22.52 -2.45 14.27
N ARG A 251 22.19 -1.86 13.13
CA ARG A 251 22.61 -2.34 11.81
C ARG A 251 23.92 -1.65 11.42
N PRO A 252 24.69 -2.24 10.49
CA PRO A 252 25.87 -1.58 9.95
C PRO A 252 25.54 -0.16 9.52
N SER A 253 26.42 0.79 9.84
CA SER A 253 26.26 2.18 9.43
C SER A 253 26.17 2.22 7.90
N VAL A 254 25.08 2.79 7.38
CA VAL A 254 25.01 3.12 5.96
C VAL A 254 25.97 4.28 5.73
N ASP A 255 26.76 4.20 4.66
CA ASP A 255 27.63 5.30 4.22
C ASP A 255 26.86 6.64 4.27
N PRO A 256 27.29 7.62 5.09
CA PRO A 256 26.61 8.89 5.25
C PRO A 256 26.40 9.65 3.92
N ALA A 257 27.32 9.52 2.97
CA ALA A 257 27.21 10.17 1.67
C ALA A 257 26.04 9.59 0.85
N LEU A 258 25.90 8.26 0.87
CA LEU A 258 24.79 7.58 0.22
C LEU A 258 23.47 7.79 0.95
N ALA A 259 23.48 7.80 2.29
CA ALA A 259 22.29 8.12 3.07
C ALA A 259 21.76 9.50 2.70
N ARG A 260 22.65 10.51 2.66
CA ARG A 260 22.30 11.88 2.23
C ARG A 260 21.68 11.88 0.84
N LEU A 261 22.33 11.24 -0.14
CA LEU A 261 21.81 11.17 -1.51
C LEU A 261 20.39 10.61 -1.56
N VAL A 262 20.15 9.46 -0.92
CA VAL A 262 18.83 8.80 -0.91
C VAL A 262 17.76 9.67 -0.24
N LEU A 263 18.10 10.34 0.87
CA LEU A 263 17.19 11.24 1.56
C LEU A 263 16.82 12.47 0.72
N TRP A 264 17.75 13.00 -0.09
CA TRP A 264 17.45 14.08 -1.04
C TRP A 264 16.51 13.64 -2.15
N TYR A 265 16.70 12.45 -2.72
CA TYR A 265 15.73 11.88 -3.68
C TYR A 265 14.34 11.77 -3.07
N ILE A 266 14.23 11.23 -1.85
CA ILE A 266 12.95 11.08 -1.14
C ILE A 266 12.33 12.45 -0.83
N GLY A 267 13.13 13.43 -0.41
CA GLY A 267 12.67 14.80 -0.15
C GLY A 267 12.11 15.46 -1.40
N CYS A 268 12.83 15.40 -2.52
CA CYS A 268 12.36 15.91 -3.81
C CYS A 268 11.11 15.16 -4.27
N ALA A 269 11.06 13.83 -4.14
CA ALA A 269 9.87 13.05 -4.46
C ALA A 269 8.67 13.54 -3.64
N ALA A 270 8.79 13.66 -2.32
CA ALA A 270 7.71 14.14 -1.45
C ALA A 270 7.23 15.54 -1.83
N PHE A 271 8.14 16.44 -2.23
CA PHE A 271 7.79 17.76 -2.76
C PHE A 271 6.96 17.64 -4.04
N TRP A 272 7.39 16.85 -5.03
CA TRP A 272 6.68 16.66 -6.29
C TRP A 272 5.33 15.95 -6.12
N LEU A 273 5.19 15.07 -5.13
CA LEU A 273 3.90 14.48 -4.78
C LEU A 273 2.94 15.56 -4.31
N LEU A 274 3.36 16.40 -3.37
CA LEU A 274 2.54 17.50 -2.87
C LEU A 274 2.18 18.47 -3.99
N PHE A 275 3.16 18.94 -4.77
CA PHE A 275 2.92 19.84 -5.89
C PHE A 275 1.96 19.21 -6.91
N GLY A 276 2.31 18.02 -7.42
CA GLY A 276 1.53 17.34 -8.45
C GLY A 276 0.11 17.05 -7.99
N THR A 277 -0.09 16.60 -6.75
CA THR A 277 -1.44 16.30 -6.23
C THR A 277 -2.22 17.55 -5.84
N THR A 278 -1.56 18.67 -5.51
CA THR A 278 -2.24 19.96 -5.36
C THR A 278 -2.78 20.44 -6.70
N VAL A 279 -1.99 20.33 -7.77
CA VAL A 279 -2.47 20.62 -9.14
C VAL A 279 -3.60 19.67 -9.51
N GLY A 280 -3.46 18.38 -9.19
CA GLY A 280 -4.48 17.34 -9.43
C GLY A 280 -5.79 17.63 -8.73
N GLU A 281 -5.75 18.02 -7.45
CA GLU A 281 -6.93 18.37 -6.68
C GLU A 281 -7.61 19.62 -7.25
N TYR A 282 -6.81 20.63 -7.58
CA TYR A 282 -7.32 21.87 -8.17
C TYR A 282 -8.04 21.62 -9.51
N VAL A 283 -7.45 20.85 -10.43
CA VAL A 283 -8.14 20.48 -11.68
C VAL A 283 -9.31 19.51 -11.42
N GLY A 284 -9.25 18.73 -10.34
CA GLY A 284 -10.33 17.89 -9.87
C GLY A 284 -11.58 18.70 -9.49
N ILE A 285 -11.39 19.80 -8.76
CA ILE A 285 -12.44 20.75 -8.38
C ILE A 285 -13.06 21.43 -9.62
N LYS A 286 -12.28 21.69 -10.68
CA LYS A 286 -12.79 22.30 -11.92
C LYS A 286 -13.85 21.49 -12.67
N PHE A 287 -14.01 20.19 -12.41
CA PHE A 287 -15.16 19.46 -12.96
C PHE A 287 -16.47 19.73 -12.22
N VAL A 288 -16.38 20.18 -10.96
CA VAL A 288 -17.54 20.54 -10.13
C VAL A 288 -17.83 22.04 -10.27
N ALA A 289 -16.78 22.86 -10.31
CA ALA A 289 -16.84 24.30 -10.49
C ALA A 289 -15.91 24.75 -11.63
N PRO A 290 -16.33 24.63 -12.91
CA PRO A 290 -15.52 25.01 -14.06
C PRO A 290 -15.10 26.48 -14.06
N ASP A 291 -15.98 27.35 -13.53
CA ASP A 291 -15.80 28.80 -13.47
C ASP A 291 -15.07 29.27 -12.20
N ALA A 292 -14.33 28.39 -11.51
CA ALA A 292 -13.57 28.75 -10.31
C ALA A 292 -12.51 29.84 -10.58
N ASP A 293 -12.00 29.93 -11.82
CA ASP A 293 -11.12 30.99 -12.31
C ASP A 293 -11.08 31.00 -13.85
N HIS A 294 -10.59 32.09 -14.42
CA HIS A 294 -10.44 32.27 -15.88
C HIS A 294 -8.99 32.55 -16.31
N VAL A 295 -8.01 32.17 -15.48
CA VAL A 295 -6.59 32.42 -15.78
C VAL A 295 -6.08 31.35 -16.75
N SER A 296 -5.56 31.78 -17.92
CA SER A 296 -5.13 30.86 -18.98
C SER A 296 -4.07 29.85 -18.53
N TRP A 297 -3.13 30.28 -17.67
CA TRP A 297 -2.09 29.44 -17.07
C TRP A 297 -2.65 28.35 -16.15
N LEU A 298 -3.82 28.59 -15.56
CA LEU A 298 -4.49 27.67 -14.64
C LEU A 298 -5.61 26.88 -15.31
N SER A 299 -5.78 27.00 -16.63
CA SER A 299 -6.79 26.26 -17.39
C SER A 299 -6.61 24.74 -17.25
N PHE A 300 -7.73 24.01 -17.30
CA PHE A 300 -7.73 22.54 -17.17
C PHE A 300 -6.81 21.87 -18.19
N GLY A 301 -6.86 22.31 -19.45
CA GLY A 301 -6.06 21.75 -20.54
C GLY A 301 -4.55 21.89 -20.35
N ARG A 302 -4.08 22.92 -19.63
CA ARG A 302 -2.66 23.12 -19.32
C ARG A 302 -2.24 22.44 -18.02
N LEU A 303 -3.09 22.47 -17.00
CA LEU A 303 -2.75 21.91 -15.70
C LEU A 303 -2.90 20.39 -15.61
N ARG A 304 -3.77 19.75 -16.42
CA ARG A 304 -3.84 18.29 -16.50
C ARG A 304 -2.47 17.67 -16.81
N PRO A 305 -1.75 18.06 -17.87
CA PRO A 305 -0.44 17.49 -18.15
C PRO A 305 0.62 17.91 -17.12
N VAL A 306 0.48 19.07 -16.47
CA VAL A 306 1.36 19.43 -15.33
C VAL A 306 1.18 18.45 -14.17
N HIS A 307 -0.07 18.13 -13.79
CA HIS A 307 -0.37 17.15 -12.77
C HIS A 307 0.24 15.79 -13.12
N THR A 308 -0.07 15.25 -14.31
CA THR A 308 0.39 13.91 -14.72
C THR A 308 1.91 13.81 -14.74
N ASN A 309 2.60 14.78 -15.34
CA ASN A 309 4.06 14.76 -15.42
C ASN A 309 4.73 15.00 -14.06
N ALA A 310 4.16 15.85 -13.19
CA ALA A 310 4.67 16.03 -11.83
C ALA A 310 4.57 14.75 -11.00
N VAL A 311 3.45 14.00 -11.09
CA VAL A 311 3.31 12.75 -10.33
C VAL A 311 4.07 11.57 -10.96
N PHE A 312 4.24 11.53 -12.28
CA PHE A 312 4.98 10.47 -12.98
C PHE A 312 6.49 10.68 -12.90
N TRP A 313 6.98 11.79 -13.43
CA TRP A 313 8.41 12.06 -13.59
C TRP A 313 9.01 12.72 -12.34
N GLY A 314 8.21 13.48 -11.59
CA GLY A 314 8.62 14.06 -10.30
C GLY A 314 8.51 13.05 -9.16
N TRP A 315 7.29 12.75 -8.71
CA TRP A 315 7.06 11.89 -7.53
C TRP A 315 7.58 10.47 -7.72
N ALA A 316 6.95 9.71 -8.64
CA ALA A 316 7.19 8.27 -8.71
C ALA A 316 8.61 7.96 -9.18
N SER A 317 9.10 8.64 -10.22
CA SER A 317 10.45 8.40 -10.76
C SER A 317 11.57 8.74 -9.78
N LEU A 318 11.50 9.88 -9.07
CA LEU A 318 12.50 10.21 -8.05
C LEU A 318 12.40 9.29 -6.83
N GLY A 319 11.18 8.91 -6.42
CA GLY A 319 10.98 7.95 -5.34
C GLY A 319 11.58 6.58 -5.67
N MET A 320 11.33 6.08 -6.89
CA MET A 320 11.91 4.85 -7.40
C MET A 320 13.43 4.91 -7.47
N LEU A 321 13.99 5.92 -8.14
CA LEU A 321 15.43 6.06 -8.28
C LEU A 321 16.14 6.24 -6.93
N GLY A 322 15.57 7.01 -6.00
CA GLY A 322 16.09 7.15 -4.64
C GLY A 322 16.19 5.81 -3.91
N LEU A 323 15.12 5.01 -3.96
CA LEU A 323 15.12 3.67 -3.40
C LEU A 323 16.06 2.73 -4.16
N GLY A 324 16.18 2.84 -5.48
CA GLY A 324 17.13 2.08 -6.30
C GLY A 324 18.58 2.32 -5.90
N HIS A 325 18.97 3.58 -5.64
CA HIS A 325 20.31 3.93 -5.13
C HIS A 325 20.60 3.30 -3.77
N TYR A 326 19.57 3.01 -2.97
CA TYR A 326 19.71 2.25 -1.73
C TYR A 326 19.76 0.73 -1.96
N ILE A 327 18.91 0.20 -2.85
CA ILE A 327 18.72 -1.25 -3.03
C ILE A 327 19.88 -1.87 -3.81
N VAL A 328 20.24 -1.30 -4.95
CA VAL A 328 21.22 -1.86 -5.90
C VAL A 328 22.55 -2.23 -5.23
N PRO A 329 23.23 -1.31 -4.50
CA PRO A 329 24.46 -1.67 -3.79
C PRO A 329 24.25 -2.73 -2.68
N ARG A 330 23.08 -2.75 -2.03
CA ARG A 330 22.80 -3.65 -0.89
C ARG A 330 22.68 -5.10 -1.35
N VAL A 331 21.94 -5.33 -2.42
CA VAL A 331 21.76 -6.69 -2.95
C VAL A 331 22.96 -7.16 -3.78
N SER A 332 23.79 -6.24 -4.26
CA SER A 332 25.10 -6.55 -4.85
C SER A 332 26.22 -6.70 -3.83
N ASN A 333 25.95 -6.44 -2.55
CA ASN A 333 26.91 -6.51 -1.45
C ASN A 333 28.23 -5.77 -1.77
N THR A 334 28.09 -4.53 -2.25
CA THR A 334 29.20 -3.64 -2.64
C THR A 334 28.77 -2.18 -2.48
N SER A 335 29.72 -1.24 -2.50
CA SER A 335 29.42 0.19 -2.45
C SER A 335 28.86 0.68 -3.79
N LEU A 336 28.08 1.77 -3.77
CA LEU A 336 27.60 2.39 -5.01
C LEU A 336 28.81 2.86 -5.84
N ALA A 337 28.83 2.57 -7.14
CA ALA A 337 30.00 2.83 -7.98
C ALA A 337 30.45 4.30 -8.01
N SER A 338 29.51 5.25 -7.96
CA SER A 338 29.79 6.67 -7.80
C SER A 338 28.62 7.43 -7.14
N ILE A 339 28.90 8.13 -6.04
CA ILE A 339 27.93 9.04 -5.41
C ILE A 339 27.67 10.28 -6.30
N LYS A 340 28.71 10.81 -6.96
CA LYS A 340 28.61 12.00 -7.83
C LYS A 340 27.62 11.78 -8.98
N LYS A 341 27.67 10.61 -9.64
CA LYS A 341 26.71 10.24 -10.69
C LYS A 341 25.27 10.27 -10.19
N GLY A 342 25.03 9.79 -8.96
CA GLY A 342 23.70 9.84 -8.35
C GLY A 342 23.16 11.27 -8.16
N TRP A 343 24.03 12.23 -7.81
CA TRP A 343 23.67 13.65 -7.73
C TRP A 343 23.38 14.28 -9.08
N TYR A 344 24.17 13.96 -10.12
CA TYR A 344 23.90 14.44 -11.47
C TYR A 344 22.55 13.96 -11.99
N THR A 345 22.22 12.67 -11.79
CA THR A 345 20.87 12.16 -12.12
C THR A 345 19.78 12.94 -11.39
N LEU A 346 19.95 13.20 -10.08
CA LEU A 346 18.94 13.91 -9.28
C LEU A 346 18.68 15.31 -9.83
N ILE A 347 19.75 16.05 -10.14
CA ILE A 347 19.68 17.42 -10.65
C ILE A 347 19.01 17.43 -12.03
N LEU A 348 19.44 16.54 -12.94
CA LEU A 348 18.91 16.49 -14.31
C LEU A 348 17.42 16.14 -14.34
N ILE A 349 16.98 15.18 -13.53
CA ILE A 349 15.56 14.81 -13.47
C ILE A 349 14.73 15.95 -12.88
N ASN A 350 15.18 16.59 -11.79
CA ASN A 350 14.46 17.76 -11.27
C ASN A 350 14.41 18.89 -12.28
N ALA A 351 15.52 19.18 -12.98
CA ALA A 351 15.55 20.19 -14.03
C ALA A 351 14.54 19.88 -15.15
N ALA A 352 14.46 18.62 -15.60
CA ALA A 352 13.48 18.19 -16.59
C ALA A 352 12.03 18.44 -16.11
N VAL A 353 11.71 18.10 -14.86
CA VAL A 353 10.35 18.25 -14.33
C VAL A 353 9.99 19.72 -14.10
N VAL A 354 10.92 20.55 -13.60
CA VAL A 354 10.71 22.00 -13.44
C VAL A 354 10.50 22.67 -14.80
N LEU A 355 11.44 22.51 -15.73
CA LEU A 355 11.38 23.13 -17.04
C LEU A 355 10.15 22.64 -17.82
N GLY A 356 9.88 21.35 -17.76
CA GLY A 356 8.70 20.76 -18.40
C GLY A 356 7.40 21.31 -17.84
N SER A 357 7.25 21.40 -16.51
CA SER A 357 6.06 22.00 -15.90
C SER A 357 5.86 23.45 -16.33
N LEU A 358 6.94 24.24 -16.39
CA LEU A 358 6.88 25.63 -16.86
C LEU A 358 6.49 25.71 -18.35
N CYS A 359 7.06 24.87 -19.21
CA CYS A 359 6.67 24.79 -20.63
C CYS A 359 5.18 24.47 -20.77
N LEU A 360 4.66 23.47 -20.05
CA LEU A 360 3.26 23.07 -20.13
C LEU A 360 2.31 24.20 -19.66
N MET A 361 2.65 24.91 -18.58
CA MET A 361 1.88 26.07 -18.11
C MET A 361 1.90 27.24 -19.12
N ALA A 362 3.02 27.40 -19.84
CA ALA A 362 3.13 28.36 -20.94
C ALA A 362 2.40 27.91 -22.22
N GLY A 363 1.89 26.67 -22.28
CA GLY A 363 1.24 26.09 -23.46
C GLY A 363 2.22 25.51 -24.50
N ILE A 364 3.50 25.39 -24.15
CA ILE A 364 4.53 24.76 -24.97
C ILE A 364 4.53 23.26 -24.65
N ASN A 365 3.99 22.45 -25.55
CA ASN A 365 3.91 21.00 -25.38
C ASN A 365 4.27 20.24 -26.66
N ASN A 366 4.49 18.94 -26.52
CA ASN A 366 4.77 18.02 -27.62
C ASN A 366 3.49 17.40 -28.22
N ALA A 367 2.61 18.28 -28.72
CA ALA A 367 1.50 17.96 -29.63
C ALA A 367 0.61 16.73 -29.27
N GLY A 368 0.12 16.66 -28.03
CA GLY A 368 -1.03 15.80 -27.68
C GLY A 368 -0.73 14.36 -27.27
N GLY A 369 0.54 13.94 -27.22
CA GLY A 369 0.90 12.63 -26.67
C GLY A 369 0.78 12.60 -25.14
N GLU A 370 -0.19 11.86 -24.60
CA GLU A 370 -0.34 11.65 -23.14
C GLU A 370 0.94 11.08 -22.51
N TYR A 371 1.34 11.65 -21.37
CA TYR A 371 2.60 11.37 -20.65
C TYR A 371 3.89 11.74 -21.41
N ARG A 372 3.77 12.20 -22.66
CA ARG A 372 4.84 12.59 -23.59
C ARG A 372 4.77 14.08 -23.88
N GLU A 373 4.20 14.88 -22.98
CA GLU A 373 3.87 16.27 -23.25
C GLU A 373 5.09 17.20 -23.17
N TYR A 374 6.15 16.78 -22.49
CA TYR A 374 7.42 17.51 -22.48
C TYR A 374 8.04 17.52 -23.88
N ILE A 375 8.48 18.70 -24.33
CA ILE A 375 9.23 18.82 -25.58
C ILE A 375 10.57 18.08 -25.49
N TRP A 376 11.07 17.58 -26.62
CA TRP A 376 12.26 16.74 -26.67
C TRP A 376 13.50 17.32 -25.95
N PRO A 377 13.79 18.66 -25.95
CA PRO A 377 14.96 19.18 -25.23
C PRO A 377 14.82 19.04 -23.72
N VAL A 378 13.59 19.17 -23.19
CA VAL A 378 13.30 18.98 -21.78
C VAL A 378 13.38 17.49 -21.42
N GLN A 379 12.76 16.62 -22.23
CA GLN A 379 12.80 15.19 -21.98
C GLN A 379 14.23 14.62 -22.10
N LEU A 380 15.08 15.19 -22.95
CA LEU A 380 16.47 14.77 -23.09
C LEU A 380 17.24 14.86 -21.77
N LEU A 381 16.97 15.86 -20.93
CA LEU A 381 17.57 15.96 -19.59
C LEU A 381 17.24 14.75 -18.73
N PHE A 382 15.98 14.31 -18.74
CA PHE A 382 15.53 13.11 -18.05
C PHE A 382 16.23 11.86 -18.61
N GLY A 383 16.30 11.74 -19.94
CA GLY A 383 17.00 10.66 -20.64
C GLY A 383 18.49 10.57 -20.26
N ILE A 384 19.22 11.68 -20.27
CA ILE A 384 20.63 11.76 -19.85
C ILE A 384 20.77 11.35 -18.38
N GLY A 385 19.86 11.83 -17.51
CA GLY A 385 19.81 11.44 -16.11
C GLY A 385 19.68 9.92 -15.92
N LEU A 386 18.83 9.27 -16.72
CA LEU A 386 18.66 7.82 -16.72
C LEU A 386 19.88 7.07 -17.26
N VAL A 387 20.55 7.58 -18.30
CA VAL A 387 21.81 6.98 -18.80
C VAL A 387 22.89 6.99 -17.71
N ILE A 388 23.01 8.10 -16.98
CA ILE A 388 23.96 8.23 -15.86
C ILE A 388 23.60 7.24 -14.74
N ALA A 389 22.31 7.13 -14.37
CA ALA A 389 21.86 6.18 -13.36
C ALA A 389 22.08 4.73 -13.78
N LEU A 390 21.74 4.36 -15.02
CA LEU A 390 21.95 3.03 -15.57
C LEU A 390 23.43 2.66 -15.51
N THR A 391 24.30 3.55 -15.97
CA THR A 391 25.75 3.34 -15.94
C THR A 391 26.24 3.14 -14.50
N ASN A 392 25.73 3.92 -13.55
CA ASN A 392 26.09 3.80 -12.14
C ASN A 392 25.62 2.45 -11.54
N PHE A 393 24.40 2.02 -11.85
CA PHE A 393 23.86 0.74 -11.39
C PHE A 393 24.59 -0.44 -12.02
N LEU A 394 24.83 -0.44 -13.33
CA LEU A 394 25.58 -1.50 -14.01
C LEU A 394 27.01 -1.61 -13.47
N GLN A 395 27.72 -0.49 -13.26
CA GLN A 395 29.05 -0.49 -12.64
C GLN A 395 29.01 -1.04 -11.21
N THR A 396 27.94 -0.76 -10.46
CA THR A 396 27.76 -1.30 -9.10
C THR A 396 27.55 -2.82 -9.15
N VAL A 397 26.68 -3.32 -10.05
CA VAL A 397 26.44 -4.76 -10.21
C VAL A 397 27.65 -5.51 -10.78
N ALA A 398 28.46 -4.87 -11.62
CA ALA A 398 29.71 -5.44 -12.12
C ALA A 398 30.75 -5.65 -11.00
N ARG A 399 30.73 -4.81 -9.96
CA ARG A 399 31.59 -4.91 -8.76
C ARG A 399 30.97 -5.73 -7.63
N ARG A 400 29.90 -6.49 -7.91
CA ARG A 400 29.22 -7.29 -6.89
C ARG A 400 30.16 -8.37 -6.33
N THR A 401 29.97 -8.71 -5.07
CA THR A 401 30.68 -9.82 -4.42
C THR A 401 29.90 -11.13 -4.50
N THR A 402 28.63 -11.09 -4.88
CA THR A 402 27.76 -12.27 -5.04
C THR A 402 27.90 -12.90 -6.42
N LYS A 403 27.86 -14.23 -6.52
CA LYS A 403 27.88 -14.93 -7.81
C LYS A 403 26.65 -14.57 -8.64
N GLU A 404 25.47 -14.77 -8.05
CA GLU A 404 24.19 -14.48 -8.67
C GLU A 404 23.78 -13.01 -8.48
N ILE A 405 23.04 -12.47 -9.45
CA ILE A 405 22.40 -11.17 -9.34
C ILE A 405 21.02 -11.38 -8.74
N TYR A 406 20.74 -10.76 -7.59
CA TYR A 406 19.44 -10.88 -6.94
C TYR A 406 18.32 -10.30 -7.81
N ILE A 407 17.14 -10.93 -7.76
CA ILE A 407 16.01 -10.62 -8.66
C ILE A 407 15.56 -9.16 -8.60
N SER A 408 15.68 -8.49 -7.44
CA SER A 408 15.39 -7.05 -7.31
C SER A 408 16.19 -6.20 -8.31
N ASN A 409 17.48 -6.53 -8.52
CA ASN A 409 18.31 -5.83 -9.50
C ASN A 409 17.91 -6.14 -10.94
N TRP A 410 17.37 -7.33 -11.24
CA TRP A 410 16.87 -7.63 -12.58
C TRP A 410 15.76 -6.67 -12.95
N TYR A 411 14.76 -6.55 -12.07
CA TYR A 411 13.62 -5.65 -12.22
C TYR A 411 14.04 -4.18 -12.32
N ILE A 412 14.88 -3.69 -11.37
CA ILE A 412 15.30 -2.29 -11.33
C ILE A 412 16.11 -1.91 -12.57
N ILE A 413 17.10 -2.72 -12.96
CA ILE A 413 17.97 -2.41 -14.10
C ILE A 413 17.21 -2.54 -15.41
N ALA A 414 16.41 -3.60 -15.58
CA ALA A 414 15.57 -3.76 -16.76
C ALA A 414 14.62 -2.57 -16.93
N ALA A 415 14.03 -2.06 -15.84
CA ALA A 415 13.15 -0.91 -15.91
C ALA A 415 13.84 0.35 -16.43
N VAL A 416 15.07 0.63 -15.95
CA VAL A 416 15.86 1.78 -16.45
C VAL A 416 16.23 1.60 -17.93
N ILE A 417 16.60 0.38 -18.35
CA ILE A 417 16.87 0.08 -19.75
C ILE A 417 15.63 0.32 -20.60
N PHE A 418 14.48 -0.22 -20.20
CA PHE A 418 13.22 -0.03 -20.92
C PHE A 418 12.82 1.44 -20.97
N ALA A 419 12.95 2.21 -19.88
CA ALA A 419 12.63 3.63 -19.89
C ALA A 419 13.46 4.42 -20.93
N LEU A 420 14.72 4.06 -21.13
CA LEU A 420 15.57 4.64 -22.18
C LEU A 420 15.11 4.22 -23.58
N VAL A 421 14.82 2.94 -23.79
CA VAL A 421 14.31 2.43 -25.08
C VAL A 421 12.98 3.08 -25.43
N ILE A 422 12.06 3.17 -24.47
CA ILE A 422 10.74 3.80 -24.62
C ILE A 422 10.91 5.28 -25.00
N SER A 423 11.77 6.00 -24.28
CA SER A 423 12.04 7.41 -24.55
C SER A 423 12.65 7.61 -25.94
N LEU A 424 13.60 6.76 -26.34
CA LEU A 424 14.21 6.84 -27.67
C LEU A 424 13.16 6.62 -28.77
N VAL A 425 12.38 5.54 -28.68
CA VAL A 425 11.36 5.19 -29.68
C VAL A 425 10.28 6.28 -29.79
N ALA A 426 9.91 6.89 -28.67
CA ALA A 426 8.83 7.87 -28.60
C ALA A 426 9.24 9.31 -28.95
N TYR A 427 10.53 9.63 -28.97
CA TYR A 427 11.02 10.97 -29.37
C TYR A 427 11.81 10.96 -30.68
N TRP A 428 12.07 9.78 -31.25
CA TRP A 428 12.67 9.67 -32.58
C TRP A 428 11.62 9.92 -33.69
N PRO A 429 11.83 10.90 -34.58
CA PRO A 429 10.77 11.38 -35.48
C PRO A 429 10.50 10.48 -36.70
N SER A 430 11.43 9.60 -37.08
CA SER A 430 11.41 8.94 -38.41
C SER A 430 10.19 8.05 -38.71
N TRP A 431 9.44 7.62 -37.70
CA TRP A 431 8.31 6.68 -37.86
C TRP A 431 7.02 7.17 -37.19
N GLN A 432 6.91 8.45 -36.87
CA GLN A 432 5.75 9.04 -36.18
C GLN A 432 4.79 9.77 -37.14
N ASN A 433 4.60 9.24 -38.36
CA ASN A 433 3.68 9.83 -39.34
C ASN A 433 2.38 9.01 -39.41
N GLY A 434 1.24 9.69 -39.47
CA GLY A 434 -0.09 9.06 -39.61
C GLY A 434 -0.37 8.05 -38.49
N LEU A 435 -0.75 6.82 -38.86
CA LEU A 435 -1.00 5.74 -37.90
C LEU A 435 0.22 5.39 -37.03
N GLY A 436 1.44 5.68 -37.51
CA GLY A 436 2.67 5.46 -36.76
C GLY A 436 2.70 6.26 -35.45
N GLU A 437 2.22 7.51 -35.47
CA GLU A 437 2.13 8.34 -34.27
C GLU A 437 1.22 7.71 -33.21
N THR A 438 0.03 7.25 -33.61
CA THR A 438 -0.93 6.63 -32.69
C THR A 438 -0.40 5.31 -32.10
N ILE A 439 0.24 4.48 -32.93
CA ILE A 439 0.86 3.21 -32.48
C ILE A 439 1.97 3.50 -31.48
N ILE A 440 2.87 4.44 -31.77
CA ILE A 440 3.96 4.82 -30.87
C ILE A 440 3.43 5.48 -29.59
N GLN A 441 2.38 6.28 -29.67
CA GLN A 441 1.75 6.86 -28.49
C GLN A 441 1.19 5.77 -27.57
N GLY A 442 0.53 4.74 -28.13
CA GLY A 442 0.01 3.61 -27.34
C GLY A 442 1.11 2.77 -26.73
N TYR A 443 2.17 2.53 -27.50
CA TYR A 443 3.40 1.92 -27.01
C TYR A 443 3.99 2.72 -25.85
N TYR A 444 4.24 4.02 -26.02
CA TYR A 444 4.86 4.87 -25.01
C TYR A 444 4.04 4.91 -23.71
N MET A 445 2.74 5.19 -23.84
CA MET A 445 1.82 5.31 -22.71
C MET A 445 1.79 4.02 -21.89
N HIS A 446 1.57 2.88 -22.54
CA HIS A 446 1.46 1.62 -21.83
C HIS A 446 2.81 1.16 -21.28
N GLN A 447 3.85 1.13 -22.12
CA GLN A 447 5.18 0.68 -21.69
C GLN A 447 5.76 1.54 -20.57
N GLY A 448 5.48 2.84 -20.55
CA GLY A 448 5.86 3.72 -19.44
C GLY A 448 5.31 3.20 -18.12
N VAL A 449 4.02 2.90 -18.06
CA VAL A 449 3.38 2.39 -16.82
C VAL A 449 3.92 1.02 -16.42
N GLY A 450 4.04 0.07 -17.34
CA GLY A 450 4.46 -1.29 -16.97
C GLY A 450 5.95 -1.51 -16.86
N MET A 451 6.72 -1.05 -17.83
CA MET A 451 8.15 -1.36 -17.90
C MET A 451 9.00 -0.37 -17.13
N TRP A 452 8.57 0.89 -17.00
CA TRP A 452 9.26 1.82 -16.12
C TRP A 452 8.71 1.74 -14.69
N PHE A 453 7.44 2.12 -14.46
CA PHE A 453 6.92 2.26 -13.09
C PHE A 453 6.69 0.91 -12.40
N MET A 454 5.92 0.01 -13.02
CA MET A 454 5.57 -1.27 -12.40
C MET A 454 6.79 -2.16 -12.22
N LEU A 455 7.58 -2.38 -13.28
CA LEU A 455 8.75 -3.24 -13.25
C LEU A 455 9.77 -2.78 -12.20
N PHE A 456 10.07 -1.48 -12.13
CA PHE A 456 10.99 -0.95 -11.12
C PHE A 456 10.42 -1.15 -9.70
N THR A 457 9.14 -0.82 -9.51
CA THR A 457 8.47 -0.93 -8.21
C THR A 457 8.39 -2.37 -7.72
N LEU A 458 8.16 -3.35 -8.60
CA LEU A 458 8.23 -4.76 -8.25
C LEU A 458 9.63 -5.13 -7.74
N GLY A 459 10.69 -4.59 -8.35
CA GLY A 459 12.06 -4.71 -7.84
C GLY A 459 12.20 -4.18 -6.41
N ILE A 460 11.59 -3.03 -6.10
CA ILE A 460 11.55 -2.46 -4.74
C ILE A 460 10.84 -3.40 -3.76
N VAL A 461 9.70 -3.98 -4.16
CA VAL A 461 8.92 -4.92 -3.33
C VAL A 461 9.71 -6.19 -3.07
N TYR A 462 10.37 -6.77 -4.09
CA TYR A 462 11.22 -7.95 -3.94
C TYR A 462 12.36 -7.76 -2.94
N TYR A 463 12.81 -6.53 -2.72
CA TYR A 463 13.79 -6.23 -1.67
C TYR A 463 13.12 -5.98 -0.30
N PHE A 464 12.20 -5.02 -0.23
CA PHE A 464 11.71 -4.53 1.07
C PHE A 464 10.68 -5.47 1.71
N LEU A 465 9.83 -6.15 0.96
CA LEU A 465 8.80 -7.02 1.53
C LEU A 465 9.39 -8.17 2.37
N PRO A 466 10.27 -9.05 1.83
CA PRO A 466 10.90 -10.11 2.62
C PRO A 466 11.72 -9.54 3.78
N GLN A 467 12.37 -8.38 3.56
CA GLN A 467 13.14 -7.69 4.59
C GLN A 467 12.27 -7.18 5.76
N GLN A 468 11.08 -6.66 5.51
CA GLN A 468 10.16 -6.22 6.57
C GLN A 468 9.54 -7.42 7.31
N LEU A 469 9.34 -8.54 6.61
CA LEU A 469 8.83 -9.77 7.22
C LEU A 469 9.92 -10.58 7.94
N ASN A 470 11.20 -10.26 7.70
CA ASN A 470 12.35 -11.06 8.11
C ASN A 470 12.17 -12.54 7.70
N LYS A 471 11.80 -12.73 6.42
CA LYS A 471 11.55 -14.04 5.81
C LYS A 471 12.11 -14.06 4.40
N PRO A 472 12.55 -15.22 3.88
CA PRO A 472 12.85 -15.34 2.46
C PRO A 472 11.57 -15.10 1.64
N ILE A 473 11.76 -14.66 0.39
CA ILE A 473 10.67 -14.62 -0.58
C ILE A 473 10.13 -16.04 -0.78
N TYR A 474 8.82 -16.20 -0.94
CA TYR A 474 8.18 -17.51 -0.97
C TYR A 474 8.73 -18.43 -2.07
N SER A 475 8.79 -17.97 -3.32
CA SER A 475 9.30 -18.76 -4.43
C SER A 475 10.16 -17.92 -5.36
N TYR A 476 11.42 -18.34 -5.52
CA TYR A 476 12.34 -17.74 -6.47
C TYR A 476 11.89 -17.98 -7.92
N SER A 477 11.45 -19.20 -8.24
CA SER A 477 10.98 -19.58 -9.58
C SER A 477 9.74 -18.80 -10.01
N LEU A 478 8.79 -18.53 -9.09
CA LEU A 478 7.65 -17.65 -9.40
C LEU A 478 8.11 -16.23 -9.71
N GLY A 479 9.16 -15.75 -9.04
CA GLY A 479 9.77 -14.46 -9.35
C GLY A 479 10.35 -14.42 -10.76
N ILE A 480 11.11 -15.45 -11.16
CA ILE A 480 11.67 -15.57 -12.51
C ILE A 480 10.56 -15.63 -13.56
N LEU A 481 9.53 -16.46 -13.33
CA LEU A 481 8.38 -16.58 -14.22
C LEU A 481 7.68 -15.23 -14.39
N ALA A 482 7.41 -14.53 -13.28
CA ALA A 482 6.80 -13.21 -13.32
C ALA A 482 7.65 -12.20 -14.09
N PHE A 483 8.97 -12.22 -13.94
CA PHE A 483 9.87 -11.30 -14.63
C PHE A 483 9.84 -11.49 -16.14
N TRP A 484 10.05 -12.72 -16.62
CA TRP A 484 10.12 -12.98 -18.06
C TRP A 484 8.76 -12.91 -18.74
N ALA A 485 7.69 -13.38 -18.08
CA ALA A 485 6.34 -13.26 -18.62
C ALA A 485 5.90 -11.79 -18.69
N GLN A 486 6.27 -10.95 -17.71
CA GLN A 486 6.05 -9.51 -17.78
C GLN A 486 6.74 -8.90 -19.00
N ILE A 487 8.02 -9.21 -19.24
CA ILE A 487 8.74 -8.70 -20.42
C ILE A 487 8.07 -9.16 -21.72
N LEU A 488 7.75 -10.45 -21.83
CA LEU A 488 7.16 -11.03 -23.04
C LEU A 488 5.79 -10.44 -23.36
N PHE A 489 4.87 -10.44 -22.38
CA PHE A 489 3.49 -10.06 -22.65
C PHE A 489 3.31 -8.55 -22.66
N TYR A 490 3.95 -7.82 -21.74
CA TYR A 490 3.70 -6.38 -21.60
C TYR A 490 4.22 -5.57 -22.79
N THR A 491 5.30 -6.02 -23.45
CA THR A 491 5.83 -5.38 -24.67
C THR A 491 4.82 -5.33 -25.83
N LEU A 492 3.81 -6.21 -25.83
CA LEU A 492 2.84 -6.36 -26.91
C LEU A 492 1.56 -5.50 -26.75
N ILE A 493 1.35 -4.89 -25.59
CA ILE A 493 0.00 -4.42 -25.18
C ILE A 493 -0.35 -3.01 -25.66
N GLY A 494 0.61 -2.18 -26.09
CA GLY A 494 0.40 -0.74 -26.29
C GLY A 494 -0.84 -0.36 -27.13
N SER A 495 -1.20 -1.17 -28.14
CA SER A 495 -2.36 -0.89 -28.99
C SER A 495 -3.73 -1.15 -28.34
N HIS A 496 -3.79 -1.71 -27.12
CA HIS A 496 -5.05 -1.94 -26.41
C HIS A 496 -5.76 -0.63 -25.97
N HIS A 497 -5.04 0.49 -25.97
CA HIS A 497 -5.59 1.82 -25.70
C HIS A 497 -6.37 2.37 -26.90
N PHE A 498 -6.27 1.72 -28.05
CA PHE A 498 -6.80 2.18 -29.32
C PHE A 498 -7.64 1.08 -29.99
N VAL A 499 -8.30 0.26 -29.18
CA VAL A 499 -9.27 -0.72 -29.66
C VAL A 499 -10.43 0.03 -30.32
N PHE A 500 -10.86 -0.44 -31.49
CA PHE A 500 -11.80 0.26 -32.40
C PHE A 500 -11.31 1.57 -33.04
N SER A 501 -10.02 1.90 -32.93
CA SER A 501 -9.42 2.97 -33.72
C SER A 501 -9.11 2.54 -35.17
N SER A 502 -8.52 3.45 -35.95
CA SER A 502 -7.98 3.20 -37.30
C SER A 502 -6.72 2.33 -37.34
N ILE A 503 -6.16 1.92 -36.19
CA ILE A 503 -5.03 0.98 -36.13
C ILE A 503 -5.45 -0.38 -36.70
N PRO A 504 -4.58 -1.10 -37.45
CA PRO A 504 -4.90 -2.41 -38.00
C PRO A 504 -5.46 -3.40 -36.97
N TRP A 505 -6.55 -4.10 -37.33
CA TRP A 505 -7.29 -4.99 -36.43
C TRP A 505 -6.43 -6.12 -35.84
N TRP A 506 -5.47 -6.63 -36.61
CA TRP A 506 -4.55 -7.66 -36.14
C TRP A 506 -3.68 -7.14 -34.99
N LEU A 507 -3.22 -5.89 -35.05
CA LEU A 507 -2.37 -5.29 -34.02
C LEU A 507 -3.16 -5.05 -32.73
N GLN A 508 -4.42 -4.59 -32.85
CA GLN A 508 -5.34 -4.52 -31.72
C GLN A 508 -5.55 -5.91 -31.09
N THR A 509 -5.72 -6.95 -31.90
CA THR A 509 -5.91 -8.33 -31.42
C THR A 509 -4.68 -8.86 -30.69
N THR A 510 -3.48 -8.63 -31.22
CA THR A 510 -2.22 -8.99 -30.56
C THR A 510 -2.09 -8.32 -29.19
N ALA A 511 -2.47 -7.04 -29.09
CA ALA A 511 -2.44 -6.31 -27.82
C ALA A 511 -3.44 -6.87 -26.78
N ILE A 512 -4.62 -7.32 -27.23
CA ILE A 512 -5.60 -8.00 -26.38
C ILE A 512 -5.05 -9.33 -25.87
N VAL A 513 -4.43 -10.14 -26.74
CA VAL A 513 -3.79 -11.41 -26.35
C VAL A 513 -2.65 -11.16 -25.36
N GLY A 514 -1.80 -10.15 -25.60
CA GLY A 514 -0.79 -9.72 -24.63
C GLY A 514 -1.40 -9.33 -23.28
N SER A 515 -2.51 -8.59 -23.29
CA SER A 515 -3.23 -8.18 -22.09
C SER A 515 -3.78 -9.36 -21.30
N MET A 516 -4.24 -10.41 -21.98
CA MET A 516 -4.64 -11.66 -21.34
C MET A 516 -3.44 -12.41 -20.75
N GLY A 517 -2.32 -12.44 -21.49
CA GLY A 517 -1.07 -13.05 -21.03
C GLY A 517 -0.56 -12.45 -19.72
N MET A 518 -0.85 -11.18 -19.44
CA MET A 518 -0.50 -10.50 -18.19
C MET A 518 -1.09 -11.13 -16.92
N VAL A 519 -2.14 -11.94 -17.03
CA VAL A 519 -2.65 -12.71 -15.88
C VAL A 519 -1.56 -13.61 -15.30
N ILE A 520 -0.65 -14.14 -16.12
CA ILE A 520 0.45 -15.02 -15.67
C ILE A 520 1.41 -14.30 -14.72
N PRO A 521 2.11 -13.22 -15.12
CA PRO A 521 3.02 -12.52 -14.22
C PRO A 521 2.31 -11.87 -13.04
N VAL A 522 1.08 -11.37 -13.21
CA VAL A 522 0.30 -10.78 -12.10
C VAL A 522 -0.04 -11.82 -11.05
N ALA A 523 -0.54 -12.99 -11.45
CA ALA A 523 -0.83 -14.09 -10.53
C ALA A 523 0.46 -14.59 -9.86
N ALA A 524 1.53 -14.82 -10.64
CA ALA A 524 2.81 -15.28 -10.10
C ALA A 524 3.38 -14.29 -9.07
N GLY A 525 3.42 -13.00 -9.38
CA GLY A 525 3.91 -11.95 -8.46
C GLY A 525 3.03 -11.81 -7.22
N THR A 526 1.71 -11.75 -7.39
CA THR A 526 0.75 -11.64 -6.28
C THR A 526 0.85 -12.83 -5.33
N THR A 527 0.86 -14.06 -5.86
CA THR A 527 1.03 -15.28 -5.07
C THR A 527 2.35 -15.25 -4.33
N ASN A 528 3.45 -14.84 -4.99
CA ASN A 528 4.75 -14.77 -4.36
C ASN A 528 4.75 -13.82 -3.15
N PHE A 529 4.15 -12.63 -3.31
CA PHE A 529 4.09 -11.65 -2.23
C PHE A 529 3.15 -12.06 -1.09
N ILE A 530 1.93 -12.53 -1.39
CA ILE A 530 0.98 -12.97 -0.36
C ILE A 530 1.53 -14.17 0.40
N MET A 531 2.09 -15.17 -0.29
CA MET A 531 2.62 -16.37 0.37
C MET A 531 3.89 -16.09 1.18
N THR A 532 4.60 -15.00 0.91
CA THR A 532 5.71 -14.54 1.77
C THR A 532 5.21 -14.15 3.17
N PHE A 533 3.93 -13.75 3.32
CA PHE A 533 3.31 -13.53 4.64
C PHE A 533 2.92 -14.83 5.37
N LYS A 534 3.04 -16.01 4.76
CA LYS A 534 2.65 -17.29 5.39
C LYS A 534 3.36 -17.45 6.73
N GLY A 535 2.58 -17.63 7.81
CA GLY A 535 3.08 -17.70 9.19
C GLY A 535 3.65 -16.38 9.75
N ALA A 536 3.41 -15.24 9.11
CA ALA A 536 3.87 -13.91 9.54
C ALA A 536 2.76 -12.85 9.58
N TRP A 537 1.50 -13.21 9.29
CA TRP A 537 0.34 -12.30 9.32
C TRP A 537 0.17 -11.55 10.64
N HIS A 538 0.60 -12.12 11.77
CA HIS A 538 0.59 -11.44 13.06
C HIS A 538 1.44 -10.16 13.09
N LYS A 539 2.44 -10.03 12.20
CA LYS A 539 3.29 -8.83 12.09
C LYS A 539 2.57 -7.65 11.44
N LEU A 540 1.49 -7.89 10.68
CA LEU A 540 0.72 -6.84 10.03
C LEU A 540 0.17 -5.83 11.04
N SER A 541 -0.20 -6.32 12.21
CA SER A 541 -0.87 -5.54 13.23
C SER A 541 0.10 -4.76 14.13
N SER A 542 1.38 -5.15 14.14
CA SER A 542 2.47 -4.51 14.90
C SER A 542 3.40 -3.66 14.03
N SER A 543 3.28 -3.71 12.70
CA SER A 543 4.07 -2.93 11.76
C SER A 543 3.25 -1.80 11.14
N TYR A 544 3.87 -0.63 10.97
CA TYR A 544 3.27 0.49 10.23
C TYR A 544 3.58 0.47 8.73
N THR A 545 4.55 -0.33 8.27
CA THR A 545 4.93 -0.44 6.85
C THR A 545 4.16 -1.54 6.13
N LEU A 546 3.93 -2.68 6.80
CA LEU A 546 3.27 -3.84 6.20
C LEU A 546 1.84 -3.58 5.71
N PRO A 547 1.01 -2.74 6.36
CA PRO A 547 -0.30 -2.38 5.81
C PRO A 547 -0.22 -1.77 4.42
N PHE A 548 0.76 -0.88 4.18
CA PHE A 548 0.97 -0.29 2.85
C PHE A 548 1.38 -1.36 1.82
N PHE A 549 2.26 -2.30 2.18
CA PHE A 549 2.62 -3.42 1.30
C PHE A 549 1.41 -4.29 0.96
N VAL A 550 0.60 -4.69 1.96
CA VAL A 550 -0.58 -5.53 1.71
C VAL A 550 -1.58 -4.80 0.81
N THR A 551 -1.83 -3.52 1.06
CA THR A 551 -2.70 -2.70 0.20
C THR A 551 -2.16 -2.61 -1.22
N GLY A 552 -0.86 -2.36 -1.40
CA GLY A 552 -0.21 -2.35 -2.71
C GLY A 552 -0.30 -3.69 -3.44
N ILE A 553 -0.19 -4.82 -2.73
CA ILE A 553 -0.36 -6.17 -3.31
C ILE A 553 -1.80 -6.40 -3.77
N ILE A 554 -2.79 -5.97 -2.97
CA ILE A 554 -4.20 -6.10 -3.33
C ILE A 554 -4.49 -5.29 -4.60
N PHE A 555 -4.05 -4.03 -4.66
CA PHE A 555 -4.21 -3.21 -5.87
C PHE A 555 -3.37 -3.70 -7.03
N TYR A 556 -2.22 -4.33 -6.78
CA TYR A 556 -1.42 -4.94 -7.85
C TYR A 556 -2.21 -6.04 -8.54
N PHE A 557 -2.89 -6.88 -7.77
CA PHE A 557 -3.77 -7.90 -8.31
C PHE A 557 -5.00 -7.28 -9.01
N THR A 558 -5.76 -6.45 -8.31
CA THR A 558 -7.05 -5.95 -8.82
C THR A 558 -6.88 -4.96 -9.95
N GLY A 559 -5.98 -3.98 -9.80
CA GLY A 559 -5.70 -2.97 -10.83
C GLY A 559 -5.12 -3.59 -12.10
N SER A 560 -4.24 -4.58 -11.98
CA SER A 560 -3.70 -5.25 -13.18
C SER A 560 -4.75 -6.11 -13.88
N LEU A 561 -5.59 -6.85 -13.14
CA LEU A 561 -6.71 -7.59 -13.73
C LEU A 561 -7.76 -6.67 -14.35
N GLN A 562 -7.99 -5.50 -13.75
CA GLN A 562 -8.83 -4.47 -14.34
C GLN A 562 -8.28 -4.01 -15.70
N GLY A 563 -6.97 -3.80 -15.81
CA GLY A 563 -6.33 -3.44 -17.08
C GLY A 563 -6.49 -4.53 -18.15
N THR A 564 -6.40 -5.80 -17.77
CA THR A 564 -6.72 -6.93 -18.67
C THR A 564 -8.20 -6.90 -19.09
N ALA A 565 -9.11 -6.61 -18.17
CA ALA A 565 -10.53 -6.51 -18.48
C ALA A 565 -10.84 -5.34 -19.42
N GLU A 566 -10.20 -4.18 -19.25
CA GLU A 566 -10.38 -3.00 -20.12
C GLU A 566 -9.89 -3.20 -21.57
N ALA A 567 -9.03 -4.21 -21.79
CA ALA A 567 -8.53 -4.53 -23.13
C ALA A 567 -9.56 -5.27 -23.99
N PHE A 568 -10.51 -6.02 -23.40
CA PHE A 568 -11.47 -6.77 -24.20
C PHE A 568 -12.36 -5.83 -25.00
N ARG A 569 -12.65 -6.20 -26.26
CA ARG A 569 -13.49 -5.37 -27.15
C ARG A 569 -14.85 -5.03 -26.55
N SER A 570 -15.51 -6.01 -25.91
CA SER A 570 -16.85 -5.80 -25.35
C SER A 570 -16.86 -4.79 -24.20
N THR A 571 -15.87 -4.84 -23.31
CA THR A 571 -15.74 -3.92 -22.18
C THR A 571 -15.16 -2.59 -22.60
N ASN A 572 -14.19 -2.60 -23.52
CA ASN A 572 -13.60 -1.39 -24.10
C ASN A 572 -14.67 -0.52 -24.78
N LEU A 573 -15.62 -1.13 -25.51
CA LEU A 573 -16.74 -0.42 -26.12
C LEU A 573 -17.55 0.42 -25.11
N MET A 574 -17.65 -0.06 -23.87
CA MET A 574 -18.40 0.60 -22.80
C MET A 574 -17.55 1.61 -22.01
N TRP A 575 -16.27 1.31 -21.78
CA TRP A 575 -15.42 2.10 -20.86
C TRP A 575 -14.49 3.08 -21.56
N HIS A 576 -14.17 2.88 -22.84
CA HIS A 576 -13.26 3.76 -23.54
C HIS A 576 -13.83 5.18 -23.64
N PHE A 577 -12.96 6.20 -23.52
CA PHE A 577 -13.31 7.63 -23.38
C PHE A 577 -14.16 8.02 -22.15
N THR A 578 -14.44 7.09 -21.23
CA THR A 578 -15.13 7.41 -19.97
C THR A 578 -14.15 7.69 -18.83
N ASP A 579 -14.63 8.13 -17.66
CA ASP A 579 -13.78 8.31 -16.47
C ASP A 579 -13.38 6.97 -15.81
N PHE A 580 -13.80 5.83 -16.38
CA PHE A 580 -13.37 4.50 -15.93
C PHE A 580 -11.85 4.35 -16.07
N THR A 581 -11.28 4.77 -17.20
CA THR A 581 -9.84 4.75 -17.44
C THR A 581 -9.09 5.72 -16.52
N VAL A 582 -9.72 6.82 -16.11
CA VAL A 582 -9.15 7.74 -15.10
C VAL A 582 -9.09 7.04 -13.74
N ALA A 583 -10.16 6.33 -13.35
CA ALA A 583 -10.20 5.54 -12.12
C ALA A 583 -9.15 4.42 -12.15
N HIS A 584 -9.01 3.69 -13.27
CA HIS A 584 -7.98 2.68 -13.49
C HIS A 584 -6.58 3.22 -13.28
N SER A 585 -6.27 4.36 -13.89
CA SER A 585 -4.97 4.99 -13.82
C SER A 585 -4.63 5.40 -12.38
N HIS A 586 -5.61 5.90 -11.62
CA HIS A 586 -5.41 6.20 -10.19
C HIS A 586 -5.27 4.92 -9.36
N LEU A 587 -6.07 3.89 -9.63
CA LEU A 587 -5.97 2.61 -8.94
C LEU A 587 -4.57 1.98 -9.10
N THR A 588 -3.99 2.08 -10.30
CA THR A 588 -2.68 1.52 -10.61
C THR A 588 -1.54 2.40 -10.12
N MET A 589 -1.48 3.68 -10.51
CA MET A 589 -0.38 4.56 -10.12
C MET A 589 -0.42 4.95 -8.64
N TYR A 590 -1.60 5.17 -8.07
CA TYR A 590 -1.72 5.48 -6.66
C TYR A 590 -1.77 4.20 -5.81
N GLY A 591 -2.75 3.33 -6.09
CA GLY A 591 -3.01 2.13 -5.30
C GLY A 591 -1.86 1.11 -5.30
N ILE A 592 -1.09 1.02 -6.40
CA ILE A 592 0.07 0.12 -6.50
C ILE A 592 1.36 0.88 -6.22
N ILE A 593 1.72 1.81 -7.12
CA ILE A 593 3.05 2.43 -7.13
C ILE A 593 3.24 3.27 -5.86
N SER A 594 2.38 4.25 -5.58
CA SER A 594 2.54 5.11 -4.40
C SER A 594 2.48 4.34 -3.08
N PHE A 595 1.58 3.36 -2.92
CA PHE A 595 1.54 2.53 -1.70
C PHE A 595 2.82 1.74 -1.47
N PHE A 596 3.41 1.15 -2.52
CA PHE A 596 4.70 0.47 -2.41
C PHE A 596 5.86 1.43 -2.13
N LEU A 597 5.89 2.60 -2.78
CA LEU A 597 6.90 3.62 -2.52
C LEU A 597 6.82 4.11 -1.08
N TRP A 598 5.63 4.42 -0.56
CA TRP A 598 5.46 4.79 0.84
C TRP A 598 5.91 3.69 1.80
N ALA A 599 5.53 2.43 1.53
CA ALA A 599 5.93 1.30 2.34
C ALA A 599 7.46 1.18 2.42
N ALA A 600 8.15 1.32 1.29
CA ALA A 600 9.60 1.29 1.18
C ALA A 600 10.28 2.53 1.80
N MET A 601 9.70 3.72 1.64
CA MET A 601 10.21 4.96 2.23
C MET A 601 10.11 4.93 3.76
N TYR A 602 8.96 4.55 4.32
CA TYR A 602 8.79 4.34 5.76
C TYR A 602 9.68 3.21 6.30
N ALA A 603 10.06 2.26 5.46
CA ALA A 603 11.00 1.20 5.81
C ALA A 603 12.47 1.65 5.81
N VAL A 604 12.86 2.56 4.91
CA VAL A 604 14.27 2.94 4.68
C VAL A 604 14.68 4.16 5.49
N ILE A 605 13.83 5.18 5.61
CA ILE A 605 14.22 6.46 6.22
C ILE A 605 14.67 6.29 7.67
N PRO A 606 13.96 5.54 8.54
CA PRO A 606 14.44 5.33 9.90
C PRO A 606 15.78 4.61 9.97
N ARG A 607 16.16 3.85 8.93
CA ARG A 607 17.46 3.18 8.86
C ARG A 607 18.58 4.13 8.47
N LEU A 608 18.25 5.21 7.76
CA LEU A 608 19.20 6.25 7.34
C LEU A 608 19.34 7.34 8.40
N THR A 609 18.26 7.66 9.12
CA THR A 609 18.23 8.79 10.07
C THR A 609 18.21 8.37 11.54
N GLY A 610 17.92 7.10 11.84
CA GLY A 610 17.70 6.60 13.19
C GLY A 610 16.39 7.05 13.82
N LYS A 611 15.49 7.72 13.07
CA LYS A 611 14.26 8.33 13.58
C LYS A 611 13.03 7.72 12.93
N GLU A 612 12.04 7.40 13.75
CA GLU A 612 10.74 6.93 13.29
C GLU A 612 9.71 8.07 13.34
N ALA A 613 8.78 8.08 12.37
CA ALA A 613 7.64 8.98 12.42
C ALA A 613 6.62 8.52 13.47
N PRO A 614 5.79 9.43 14.03
CA PRO A 614 4.74 9.07 14.96
C PRO A 614 3.75 8.06 14.32
N GLN A 615 3.44 6.98 15.03
CA GLN A 615 2.59 5.92 14.47
C GLN A 615 1.17 6.40 14.13
N LEU A 616 0.64 7.37 14.91
CA LEU A 616 -0.68 7.95 14.66
C LEU A 616 -0.73 8.65 13.30
N THR A 617 0.24 9.49 12.98
CA THR A 617 0.28 10.27 11.73
C THR A 617 0.56 9.38 10.52
N ILE A 618 1.31 8.27 10.69
CA ILE A 618 1.43 7.23 9.65
C ILE A 618 0.08 6.54 9.42
N GLY A 619 -0.65 6.23 10.51
CA GLY A 619 -1.98 5.63 10.44
C GLY A 619 -3.00 6.54 9.75
N ILE A 620 -2.97 7.84 10.02
CA ILE A 620 -3.80 8.85 9.35
C ILE A 620 -3.45 8.92 7.86
N HIS A 621 -2.16 9.04 7.52
CA HIS A 621 -1.71 9.02 6.12
C HIS A 621 -2.22 7.77 5.38
N PHE A 622 -2.10 6.58 5.98
CA PHE A 622 -2.58 5.33 5.40
C PHE A 622 -4.08 5.36 5.12
N TRP A 623 -4.89 5.70 6.13
CA TRP A 623 -6.35 5.64 6.00
C TRP A 623 -6.91 6.72 5.09
N LEU A 624 -6.40 7.95 5.17
CA LEU A 624 -6.79 9.02 4.26
C LEU A 624 -6.47 8.66 2.81
N SER A 625 -5.30 8.08 2.56
CA SER A 625 -4.91 7.63 1.21
C SER A 625 -5.78 6.49 0.70
N LEU A 626 -6.07 5.48 1.55
CA LEU A 626 -6.88 4.33 1.15
C LEU A 626 -8.35 4.72 0.94
N LEU A 627 -8.96 5.40 1.91
CA LEU A 627 -10.36 5.84 1.82
C LEU A 627 -10.55 6.87 0.72
N GLY A 628 -9.61 7.82 0.58
CA GLY A 628 -9.62 8.80 -0.50
C GLY A 628 -9.56 8.12 -1.86
N LEU A 629 -8.66 7.15 -2.07
CA LEU A 629 -8.63 6.37 -3.30
C LEU A 629 -9.96 5.65 -3.57
N MET A 630 -10.58 5.05 -2.56
CA MET A 630 -11.88 4.36 -2.71
C MET A 630 -13.02 5.31 -3.07
N PHE A 631 -13.11 6.47 -2.42
CA PHE A 631 -14.09 7.51 -2.76
C PHE A 631 -13.82 8.15 -4.13
N TYR A 632 -12.58 8.09 -4.60
CA TYR A 632 -12.23 8.51 -5.95
C TYR A 632 -12.66 7.46 -6.99
N THR A 633 -12.18 6.22 -6.88
CA THR A 633 -12.26 5.24 -7.97
C THR A 633 -13.62 4.57 -8.07
N ILE A 634 -14.26 4.22 -6.94
CA ILE A 634 -15.52 3.47 -6.95
C ILE A 634 -16.65 4.26 -7.63
N PRO A 635 -16.92 5.53 -7.25
CA PRO A 635 -17.97 6.30 -7.89
C PRO A 635 -17.68 6.55 -9.37
N LEU A 636 -16.41 6.83 -9.72
CA LEU A 636 -16.03 7.01 -11.13
C LEU A 636 -16.25 5.74 -11.96
N MET A 637 -15.86 4.56 -11.49
CA MET A 637 -16.06 3.31 -12.22
C MET A 637 -17.55 3.04 -12.44
N TYR A 638 -18.37 3.22 -11.41
CA TYR A 638 -19.81 3.03 -11.51
C TYR A 638 -20.46 4.05 -12.46
N GLY A 639 -20.25 5.34 -12.22
CA GLY A 639 -20.84 6.43 -13.02
C GLY A 639 -20.40 6.35 -14.48
N SER A 640 -19.13 6.00 -14.73
CA SER A 640 -18.60 5.85 -16.08
C SER A 640 -19.15 4.66 -16.84
N THR A 641 -19.44 3.56 -16.15
CA THR A 641 -20.11 2.41 -16.75
C THR A 641 -21.51 2.78 -17.22
N MET A 642 -22.26 3.52 -16.39
CA MET A 642 -23.57 4.05 -16.76
C MET A 642 -23.48 5.08 -17.89
N LYS A 643 -22.47 5.97 -17.86
CA LYS A 643 -22.18 6.94 -18.93
C LYS A 643 -21.95 6.22 -20.27
N GLY A 644 -21.13 5.17 -20.29
CA GLY A 644 -20.89 4.36 -21.48
C GLY A 644 -22.16 3.74 -22.04
N LEU A 645 -23.01 3.18 -21.18
CA LEU A 645 -24.31 2.65 -21.58
C LEU A 645 -25.23 3.72 -22.17
N MET A 646 -25.27 4.92 -21.59
CA MET A 646 -26.05 6.04 -22.14
C MET A 646 -25.60 6.42 -23.56
N TRP A 647 -24.28 6.41 -23.82
CA TRP A 647 -23.75 6.67 -25.16
C TRP A 647 -24.12 5.56 -26.15
N MET A 648 -24.03 4.30 -25.72
CA MET A 648 -24.44 3.15 -26.54
C MET A 648 -25.95 3.15 -26.86
N GLU A 649 -26.77 3.70 -25.96
CA GLU A 649 -28.21 3.92 -26.17
C GLU A 649 -28.52 5.13 -27.09
N GLY A 650 -27.51 5.90 -27.50
CA GLY A 650 -27.69 7.07 -28.36
C GLY A 650 -28.27 8.30 -27.65
N LYS A 651 -28.15 8.39 -26.31
CA LYS A 651 -28.61 9.57 -25.57
C LYS A 651 -27.78 10.81 -25.90
N PRO A 652 -28.36 12.02 -25.82
CA PRO A 652 -27.61 13.27 -25.96
C PRO A 652 -26.38 13.31 -25.05
N PHE A 653 -25.24 13.76 -25.59
CA PHE A 653 -23.98 13.79 -24.84
C PHE A 653 -24.08 14.63 -23.55
N ILE A 654 -24.82 15.75 -23.59
CA ILE A 654 -24.98 16.64 -22.44
C ILE A 654 -25.68 15.94 -21.25
N ASP A 655 -26.62 15.03 -21.51
CA ASP A 655 -27.31 14.28 -20.44
C ASP A 655 -26.32 13.42 -19.66
N SER A 656 -25.34 12.85 -20.36
CA SER A 656 -24.28 12.06 -19.76
C SER A 656 -23.30 12.90 -18.93
N VAL A 657 -23.06 14.16 -19.32
CA VAL A 657 -22.25 15.13 -18.58
C VAL A 657 -22.97 15.54 -17.29
N VAL A 658 -24.25 15.88 -17.38
CA VAL A 658 -25.08 16.23 -16.22
C VAL A 658 -25.20 15.04 -15.26
N PHE A 659 -25.38 13.82 -15.78
CA PHE A 659 -25.41 12.59 -14.98
C PHE A 659 -24.12 12.36 -14.20
N MET A 660 -22.96 12.77 -14.74
CA MET A 660 -21.66 12.58 -14.09
C MET A 660 -21.36 13.53 -12.93
N ALA A 661 -22.09 14.65 -12.81
CA ALA A 661 -21.84 15.68 -11.80
C ALA A 661 -21.68 15.13 -10.36
N PRO A 662 -22.59 14.30 -9.80
CA PRO A 662 -22.42 13.75 -8.46
C PRO A 662 -21.21 12.81 -8.33
N TYR A 663 -20.80 12.13 -9.39
CA TYR A 663 -19.63 11.25 -9.38
C TYR A 663 -18.31 12.04 -9.38
N TRP A 664 -18.27 13.18 -10.09
CA TRP A 664 -17.15 14.10 -10.03
C TRP A 664 -17.02 14.81 -8.67
N LEU A 665 -18.13 15.06 -7.97
CA LEU A 665 -18.10 15.54 -6.59
C LEU A 665 -17.43 14.52 -5.67
N TRP A 666 -17.82 13.25 -5.74
CA TRP A 666 -17.17 12.20 -4.97
C TRP A 666 -15.69 12.04 -5.31
N ARG A 667 -15.33 12.20 -6.60
CA ARG A 667 -13.94 12.25 -7.04
C ARG A 667 -13.17 13.37 -6.34
N ALA A 668 -13.71 14.58 -6.26
CA ALA A 668 -13.08 15.70 -5.55
C ALA A 668 -12.97 15.42 -4.04
N ILE A 669 -14.00 14.87 -3.40
CA ILE A 669 -13.93 14.47 -1.98
C ILE A 669 -12.83 13.42 -1.75
N GLY A 670 -12.76 12.40 -2.61
CA GLY A 670 -11.70 11.38 -2.55
C GLY A 670 -10.31 11.97 -2.77
N GLY A 671 -10.17 12.88 -3.75
CA GLY A 671 -8.95 13.63 -4.04
C GLY A 671 -8.48 14.48 -2.86
N SER A 672 -9.39 15.21 -2.22
CA SER A 672 -9.14 15.97 -0.99
C SER A 672 -8.60 15.09 0.14
N LEU A 673 -9.19 13.90 0.36
CA LEU A 673 -8.69 12.96 1.37
C LEU A 673 -7.28 12.44 1.01
N MET A 674 -7.03 12.10 -0.26
CA MET A 674 -5.70 11.69 -0.73
C MET A 674 -4.67 12.81 -0.50
N TRP A 675 -5.00 14.03 -0.91
CA TRP A 675 -4.16 15.22 -0.76
C TRP A 675 -3.84 15.51 0.71
N MET A 676 -4.85 15.45 1.61
CA MET A 676 -4.62 15.53 3.05
C MET A 676 -3.68 14.43 3.55
N GLY A 677 -3.83 13.20 3.04
CA GLY A 677 -2.90 12.11 3.30
C GLY A 677 -1.45 12.46 2.97
N HIS A 678 -1.21 13.13 1.84
CA HIS A 678 0.12 13.56 1.43
C HIS A 678 0.72 14.62 2.35
N LEU A 679 -0.10 15.52 2.92
CA LEU A 679 0.38 16.47 3.92
C LEU A 679 0.89 15.74 5.17
N PHE A 680 0.18 14.70 5.63
CA PHE A 680 0.67 13.85 6.73
C PHE A 680 1.92 13.08 6.34
N PHE A 681 2.03 12.59 5.10
CA PHE A 681 3.25 11.97 4.60
C PHE A 681 4.44 12.94 4.66
N ALA A 682 4.29 14.14 4.11
CA ALA A 682 5.34 15.16 4.12
C ALA A 682 5.73 15.56 5.55
N TYR A 683 4.75 15.72 6.45
CA TYR A 683 5.01 15.93 7.87
C TYR A 683 5.81 14.78 8.50
N ASN A 684 5.47 13.52 8.19
CA ASN A 684 6.21 12.36 8.69
C ASN A 684 7.64 12.34 8.17
N ILE A 685 7.86 12.64 6.89
CA ILE A 685 9.19 12.79 6.30
C ILE A 685 9.97 13.87 7.05
N TYR A 686 9.38 15.05 7.22
CA TYR A 686 9.99 16.15 7.97
C TYR A 686 10.39 15.73 9.39
N LYS A 687 9.52 15.05 10.15
CA LYS A 687 9.84 14.57 11.50
C LYS A 687 10.95 13.53 11.54
N MET A 688 11.10 12.71 10.50
CA MET A 688 12.19 11.73 10.41
C MET A 688 13.51 12.36 9.95
N LEU A 689 13.45 13.48 9.24
CA LEU A 689 14.63 14.23 8.74
C LEU A 689 15.10 15.31 9.70
N SER A 690 14.21 15.90 10.51
CA SER A 690 14.52 17.05 11.35
C SER A 690 15.66 16.73 12.30
N VAL A 691 16.62 17.64 12.43
CA VAL A 691 17.71 17.50 13.40
C VAL A 691 17.07 17.48 14.78
N SER A 692 17.22 16.36 15.50
CA SER A 692 16.90 16.38 16.92
C SER A 692 18.07 17.16 17.51
N VAL A 693 17.79 18.27 18.20
CA VAL A 693 18.63 18.63 19.34
C VAL A 693 18.73 17.32 20.11
N ALA A 694 19.92 16.72 20.15
CA ALA A 694 20.10 15.48 20.88
C ALA A 694 19.47 15.73 22.24
N LYS A 695 18.50 14.90 22.67
CA LYS A 695 18.42 14.66 24.11
C LYS A 695 19.82 14.17 24.41
N ILE A 696 20.58 15.03 25.07
CA ILE A 696 21.99 14.88 25.41
C ILE A 696 22.11 13.53 26.14
N LYS A 697 22.27 12.47 25.36
CA LYS A 697 23.17 11.37 25.65
C LYS A 697 24.45 11.77 24.92
N THR A 698 25.04 12.90 25.31
CA THR A 698 26.51 12.98 25.27
C THR A 698 26.96 11.70 25.93
N SER A 699 27.67 10.88 25.17
CA SER A 699 28.23 9.67 25.73
C SER A 699 29.03 10.07 26.96
N PRO A 700 28.91 9.38 28.10
CA PRO A 700 29.86 9.53 29.20
C PRO A 700 31.31 9.47 28.70
N VAL A 701 31.55 8.76 27.59
CA VAL A 701 32.85 8.67 26.89
C VAL A 701 33.30 9.99 26.26
N GLU A 702 32.38 10.82 25.77
CA GLU A 702 32.73 12.12 25.16
C GLU A 702 33.06 13.16 26.24
N GLN A 703 32.35 13.10 27.37
CA GLN A 703 32.69 13.84 28.59
C GLN A 703 33.99 13.31 29.23
N LEU A 704 34.21 12.00 29.24
CA LEU A 704 35.45 11.39 29.70
C LEU A 704 36.63 11.78 28.81
N ASN A 705 36.48 11.73 27.49
CA ASN A 705 37.53 12.14 26.56
C ASN A 705 37.87 13.63 26.71
N GLN A 706 36.87 14.49 26.96
CA GLN A 706 37.11 15.89 27.32
C GLN A 706 37.80 16.05 28.68
N SER A 707 37.48 15.20 29.67
CA SER A 707 38.19 15.20 30.96
C SER A 707 39.63 14.67 30.88
N TYR A 708 39.90 13.70 30.00
CA TYR A 708 41.26 13.18 29.77
C TYR A 708 42.11 14.19 29.01
N THR A 709 41.57 14.86 27.98
CA THR A 709 42.29 15.95 27.29
C THR A 709 42.50 17.17 28.20
N ALA A 710 41.58 17.46 29.12
CA ALA A 710 41.78 18.51 30.12
C ALA A 710 42.81 18.14 31.21
N ALA A 711 43.02 16.85 31.47
CA ALA A 711 44.04 16.35 32.39
C ALA A 711 45.44 16.33 31.74
N GLU A 712 45.55 16.02 30.45
CA GLU A 712 46.83 16.05 29.70
C GLU A 712 47.37 17.47 29.46
N ILE A 713 46.54 18.51 29.54
CA ILE A 713 46.98 19.92 29.42
C ILE A 713 47.45 20.49 30.78
N LYS A 714 47.25 19.76 31.89
CA LYS A 714 47.62 20.17 33.25
C LYS A 714 48.81 19.41 33.85
N LEU A 715 49.40 18.48 33.11
CA LEU A 715 50.70 17.85 33.36
C LEU A 715 51.72 18.41 32.38
#